data_AF-A0A2E4ZYA5-F1
#
_entry.id   AF-A0A2E4ZYA5-F1
#
_cell.length_a   1.000
_cell.length_b   1.000
_cell.length_c   1.000
_cell.angle_alpha   90.00
_cell.angle_beta   90.00
_cell.angle_gamma   90.00
#
_symmetry.space_group_name_H-M   'P 1'
#
loop_
_entity.id
_entity.type
_entity.pdbx_description
1 polymer ?
#
loop_
_entity_poly.entity_id
_entity_poly.type
_entity_poly.pdbx_seq_one_letter_code
_entity_poly.pdbx_strand_id
1 'polypeptide(L)'
;MKSTKGSFFLSLLIGWVSVISPVVWGNSFTVSTTLPSDLQSASSVFSKYVEVFGLRVLATASVSDAKVLHAANVLAEYLDNDENGVIDQAEVLSSLAGSSQSTISTMVLFASQAEQDSLDSSLASLEAVMTRTQNLFADEIFENGSQGENRDATLEEVLHLVTDKGWDEAFPSVWGEKKGSSIANAMDAARGGYFETIPSSYPANAWYTYYDQTSDYATQVTEYLYWATTTYLGGQDWSGRVHSNFTSEWKPITQADLNATDPAVVSLLTSSSYNFPTTKLPDGNYSGASFRAQASATTTSGWKSSSWFGYFYDPGSNWIYHQHLGWLYLIETSSSGIWLYHASYGWMWTNSTAYPWIYFDSFSAWRFFNSSLGFYNPSTVEWSDSSSMAAQISSTALSIGKIVLSPSDISYYEANSSAPDGWTRVAQETNATLSSTLIYLQGSSSFARRARLIVSNYRSQVAGGGPLPLTISGQSVTNNLTIEHDSSNDRMLVTGNGVPNYKPAVMGIEVTNGWNTAANGGLQSLKLSENNLGSSGGNNPNQITVATEVFRIPLTPVNNTSAAETSLGTVGVALNGIPIYNPFEDARETAAYGRIFSSCCGHPQLNGVYHYHKYPTCLRLISDNWKSEKEKCDEVDALLVSGRHSPLIGFAVDGWPIYGPVGWRSESNQTGVLLKSSYSGTTDSAGNPAYVAGSGDLDECNGITSPTPEFPKGIYHYVMSIEADTDGTVLRYLNPHFGYDVRNTLNKHNLMPSSWSDDSTYIAALKSGFSVNGVAISGTNSFSTFVEFITAMQATLNSNGLSTVGTEFETMKIDYPFTIRKYRGTPSDQ
;
A
#
# COMPACT_ATOMS: atom_id res chain seq x y z
N MET A 1 -42.92 -8.74 59.05
CA MET A 1 -44.16 -9.41 58.60
C MET A 1 -44.15 -9.44 57.08
N LYS A 2 -44.28 -10.66 56.50
CA LYS A 2 -44.38 -11.04 55.06
C LYS A 2 -43.20 -10.59 54.19
N SER A 3 -42.17 -11.38 53.85
CA SER A 3 -42.04 -12.81 53.48
C SER A 3 -42.98 -13.26 52.35
N THR A 4 -42.41 -13.44 51.16
CA THR A 4 -42.28 -14.70 50.38
C THR A 4 -41.45 -14.38 49.12
N LYS A 5 -40.19 -14.82 48.92
CA LYS A 5 -39.66 -16.19 48.61
C LYS A 5 -40.46 -16.87 47.50
N GLY A 6 -39.89 -17.48 46.46
CA GLY A 6 -38.52 -17.87 46.06
C GLY A 6 -38.61 -18.35 44.60
N SER A 7 -37.54 -18.66 43.86
CA SER A 7 -36.61 -19.79 44.05
C SER A 7 -35.62 -19.74 42.86
N PHE A 8 -34.29 -19.61 43.06
CA PHE A 8 -33.25 -20.68 43.07
C PHE A 8 -33.09 -21.39 41.70
N PHE A 9 -31.92 -21.64 41.07
CA PHE A 9 -30.50 -21.89 41.41
C PHE A 9 -29.65 -21.45 40.17
N LEU A 10 -28.32 -21.22 40.14
CA LEU A 10 -27.22 -22.17 40.45
C LEU A 10 -25.84 -21.45 40.35
N SER A 11 -24.96 -21.72 41.33
CA SER A 11 -23.46 -21.83 41.35
C SER A 11 -22.55 -20.95 40.46
N LEU A 12 -21.61 -20.15 40.99
CA LEU A 12 -20.27 -20.48 41.58
C LEU A 12 -19.18 -20.83 40.52
N LEU A 13 -18.24 -19.89 40.23
CA LEU A 13 -16.78 -20.00 40.40
C LEU A 13 -15.99 -18.90 39.64
N ILE A 14 -15.21 -18.13 40.40
CA ILE A 14 -13.76 -17.81 40.26
C ILE A 14 -13.24 -17.30 38.89
N GLY A 15 -12.59 -16.13 38.92
CA GLY A 15 -11.30 -15.99 38.25
C GLY A 15 -10.91 -14.58 37.82
N TRP A 16 -9.85 -14.05 38.44
CA TRP A 16 -8.84 -13.17 37.85
C TRP A 16 -9.34 -11.92 37.12
N VAL A 17 -9.36 -10.79 37.85
CA VAL A 17 -9.32 -9.46 37.24
C VAL A 17 -7.91 -9.30 36.65
N SER A 18 -7.77 -9.68 35.39
CA SER A 18 -6.67 -9.21 34.54
C SER A 18 -6.81 -7.70 34.43
N VAL A 19 -5.71 -7.00 34.74
CA VAL A 19 -5.54 -5.57 34.49
C VAL A 19 -5.85 -5.33 33.02
N ILE A 20 -6.97 -4.66 32.77
CA ILE A 20 -7.34 -4.18 31.45
C ILE A 20 -6.33 -3.07 31.15
N SER A 21 -5.37 -3.32 30.25
CA SER A 21 -4.59 -2.24 29.65
C SER A 21 -5.57 -1.22 29.10
N PRO A 22 -5.38 0.09 29.34
CA PRO A 22 -6.28 1.09 28.79
C PRO A 22 -6.28 0.94 27.27
N VAL A 23 -7.46 0.70 26.72
CA VAL A 23 -7.74 0.81 25.29
C VAL A 23 -7.41 2.25 24.93
N VAL A 24 -6.32 2.47 24.19
CA VAL A 24 -5.98 3.76 23.61
C VAL A 24 -6.99 4.00 22.49
N TRP A 25 -7.99 4.83 22.75
CA TRP A 25 -8.85 5.37 21.70
C TRP A 25 -8.06 6.47 20.95
N GLY A 26 -8.06 6.43 19.61
CA GLY A 26 -8.04 7.67 18.81
C GLY A 26 -6.77 8.15 18.09
N ASN A 27 -5.72 7.34 17.91
CA ASN A 27 -4.60 7.78 17.06
C ASN A 27 -4.91 7.56 15.56
N SER A 28 -5.10 8.66 14.81
CA SER A 28 -5.33 8.65 13.35
C SER A 28 -4.05 8.37 12.54
N PHE A 29 -2.88 8.42 13.18
CA PHE A 29 -1.57 8.25 12.55
C PHE A 29 -0.79 7.06 13.13
N THR A 30 0.21 6.58 12.38
CA THR A 30 1.09 5.47 12.78
C THR A 30 2.56 5.86 12.68
N VAL A 31 3.36 5.47 13.69
CA VAL A 31 4.83 5.68 13.66
C VAL A 31 5.48 4.66 12.75
N SER A 32 6.24 5.14 11.77
CA SER A 32 7.15 4.35 10.94
C SER A 32 8.55 4.37 11.52
N THR A 33 9.22 3.21 11.55
CA THR A 33 10.66 3.11 11.86
C THR A 33 11.55 3.23 10.62
N THR A 34 10.93 3.47 9.46
CA THR A 34 11.62 3.62 8.17
C THR A 34 11.37 5.03 7.67
N LEU A 35 12.45 5.79 7.48
CA LEU A 35 12.37 7.13 6.91
C LEU A 35 12.05 7.07 5.40
N PRO A 36 11.37 8.09 4.86
CA PRO A 36 11.26 8.29 3.41
C PRO A 36 12.61 8.31 2.71
N SER A 37 12.65 7.95 1.42
CA SER A 37 13.89 7.82 0.65
C SER A 37 14.73 9.11 0.62
N ASP A 38 14.08 10.26 0.61
CA ASP A 38 14.71 11.58 0.58
C ASP A 38 15.26 12.02 1.95
N LEU A 39 14.87 11.35 3.04
CA LEU A 39 15.33 11.58 4.41
C LEU A 39 16.31 10.50 4.91
N GLN A 40 16.78 9.60 4.04
CA GLN A 40 17.68 8.53 4.46
C GLN A 40 19.01 9.02 5.05
N SER A 41 19.50 10.18 4.62
CA SER A 41 20.67 10.82 5.22
C SER A 41 20.45 11.25 6.67
N ALA A 42 19.20 11.44 7.09
CA ALA A 42 18.81 11.80 8.45
C ALA A 42 18.68 10.59 9.39
N SER A 43 18.85 9.36 8.88
CA SER A 43 18.76 8.11 9.68
C SER A 43 19.82 7.98 10.78
N SER A 44 20.89 8.78 10.70
CA SER A 44 21.91 8.88 11.76
C SER A 44 21.42 9.62 13.01
N VAL A 45 20.32 10.37 12.90
CA VAL A 45 19.75 11.22 13.96
C VAL A 45 18.33 10.75 14.31
N PHE A 46 17.48 10.61 13.29
CA PHE A 46 16.07 10.26 13.46
C PHE A 46 15.82 8.80 13.07
N SER A 47 15.00 8.12 13.86
CA SER A 47 14.64 6.71 13.62
C SER A 47 13.13 6.49 13.53
N LYS A 48 12.35 7.56 13.78
CA LYS A 48 10.90 7.54 13.79
C LYS A 48 10.36 8.61 12.86
N TYR A 49 9.29 8.28 12.15
CA TYR A 49 8.62 9.14 11.18
C TYR A 49 7.11 9.00 11.27
N VAL A 50 6.41 10.13 11.24
CA VAL A 50 4.96 10.22 11.01
C VAL A 50 4.69 11.28 9.95
N GLU A 51 3.77 10.98 9.02
CA GLU A 51 3.26 11.95 8.04
C GLU A 51 1.92 12.50 8.51
N VAL A 52 1.75 13.82 8.45
CA VAL A 52 0.50 14.52 8.80
C VAL A 52 0.13 15.45 7.66
N PHE A 53 -0.89 15.10 6.86
CA PHE A 53 -1.34 15.88 5.70
C PHE A 53 -0.24 16.24 4.69
N GLY A 54 0.79 15.40 4.53
CA GLY A 54 1.97 15.67 3.70
C GLY A 54 3.10 16.44 4.40
N LEU A 55 2.93 16.82 5.66
CA LEU A 55 3.96 17.36 6.55
C LEU A 55 4.64 16.24 7.36
N ARG A 56 5.71 16.58 8.08
CA ARG A 56 6.64 15.59 8.66
C ARG A 56 6.80 15.78 10.16
N VAL A 57 6.77 14.66 10.88
CA VAL A 57 7.22 14.57 12.28
C VAL A 57 8.32 13.53 12.34
N LEU A 58 9.52 13.95 12.75
CA LEU A 58 10.69 13.09 12.93
C LEU A 58 11.05 13.03 14.40
N ALA A 59 11.51 11.87 14.89
CA ALA A 59 11.96 11.76 16.27
C ALA A 59 13.20 10.86 16.43
N THR A 60 14.02 11.17 17.43
CA THR A 60 15.12 10.30 17.85
C THR A 60 14.56 8.99 18.43
N ALA A 61 15.40 7.96 18.53
CA ALA A 61 14.98 6.67 19.09
C ALA A 61 14.51 6.77 20.54
N SER A 62 15.02 7.78 21.27
CA SER A 62 14.77 8.02 22.69
C SER A 62 13.38 8.57 23.00
N VAL A 63 12.68 9.13 22.02
CA VAL A 63 11.31 9.66 22.18
C VAL A 63 10.31 8.53 22.04
N SER A 64 9.38 8.36 22.99
CA SER A 64 8.35 7.30 22.93
C SER A 64 7.34 7.53 21.80
N ASP A 65 6.85 6.46 21.18
CA ASP A 65 5.90 6.53 20.06
C ASP A 65 4.62 7.32 20.41
N ALA A 66 4.13 7.18 21.64
CA ALA A 66 2.92 7.87 22.08
C ALA A 66 3.11 9.40 22.10
N LYS A 67 4.29 9.91 22.48
CA LYS A 67 4.65 11.33 22.38
C LYS A 67 4.83 11.81 20.93
N VAL A 68 5.35 10.95 20.05
CA VAL A 68 5.43 11.25 18.61
C VAL A 68 4.02 11.38 18.02
N LEU A 69 3.11 10.47 18.37
CA LEU A 69 1.72 10.51 17.93
C LEU A 69 0.96 11.70 18.52
N HIS A 70 1.20 12.05 19.78
CA HIS A 70 0.62 13.24 20.41
C HIS A 70 0.98 14.51 19.64
N ALA A 71 2.25 14.72 19.32
CA ALA A 71 2.69 15.87 18.52
C ALA A 71 2.09 15.85 17.09
N ALA A 72 1.97 14.67 16.48
CA ALA A 72 1.34 14.52 15.16
C ALA A 72 -0.15 14.85 15.17
N ASN A 73 -0.89 14.44 16.21
CA ASN A 73 -2.30 14.78 16.37
C ASN A 73 -2.50 16.26 16.64
N VAL A 74 -1.71 16.89 17.51
CA VAL A 74 -1.78 18.34 17.76
C VAL A 74 -1.49 19.13 16.47
N LEU A 75 -0.55 18.67 15.64
CA LEU A 75 -0.29 19.28 14.33
C LEU A 75 -1.53 19.18 13.41
N ALA A 76 -2.22 18.05 13.43
CA ALA A 76 -3.45 17.89 12.67
C ALA A 76 -4.58 18.80 13.20
N GLU A 77 -4.76 18.90 14.52
CA GLU A 77 -5.78 19.73 15.20
C GLU A 77 -5.57 21.24 15.01
N TYR A 78 -4.34 21.69 14.77
CA TYR A 78 -4.09 23.08 14.40
C TYR A 78 -4.37 23.39 12.92
N LEU A 79 -4.37 22.37 12.07
CA LEU A 79 -4.67 22.51 10.64
C LEU A 79 -6.14 22.25 10.31
N ASP A 80 -6.82 21.45 11.13
CA ASP A 80 -8.22 21.07 11.08
C ASP A 80 -8.77 21.09 12.52
N ASN A 81 -9.17 22.28 12.97
CA ASN A 81 -9.47 22.56 14.37
C ASN A 81 -10.85 22.09 14.80
N ASP A 82 -11.78 21.90 13.87
CA ASP A 82 -13.05 21.26 14.18
C ASP A 82 -12.96 19.72 14.11
N GLU A 83 -11.79 19.20 13.68
CA GLU A 83 -11.45 17.78 13.47
C GLU A 83 -12.40 17.08 12.51
N ASN A 84 -12.95 17.82 11.55
CA ASN A 84 -13.90 17.24 10.62
C ASN A 84 -13.21 16.39 9.53
N GLY A 85 -11.88 16.36 9.45
CA GLY A 85 -11.10 15.70 8.41
C GLY A 85 -10.70 16.62 7.24
N VAL A 86 -10.99 17.92 7.33
CA VAL A 86 -10.74 18.94 6.31
C VAL A 86 -9.88 20.04 6.89
N ILE A 87 -8.74 20.28 6.25
CA ILE A 87 -7.90 21.44 6.55
C ILE A 87 -8.74 22.72 6.46
N ASP A 88 -8.80 23.46 7.56
CA ASP A 88 -9.60 24.67 7.71
C ASP A 88 -9.17 25.75 6.70
N GLN A 89 -7.86 25.86 6.46
CA GLN A 89 -7.27 26.86 5.57
C GLN A 89 -6.21 26.23 4.64
N ALA A 90 -6.61 25.88 3.42
CA ALA A 90 -5.76 25.15 2.47
C ALA A 90 -4.48 25.91 2.06
N GLU A 91 -4.52 27.24 2.01
CA GLU A 91 -3.36 28.08 1.70
C GLU A 91 -2.24 27.92 2.74
N VAL A 92 -2.60 27.71 4.00
CA VAL A 92 -1.65 27.49 5.11
C VAL A 92 -0.94 26.16 4.95
N LEU A 93 -1.67 25.08 4.62
CA LEU A 93 -1.06 23.79 4.31
C LEU A 93 -0.15 23.87 3.09
N SER A 94 -0.54 24.61 2.05
CA SER A 94 0.29 24.81 0.86
C SER A 94 1.62 25.49 1.19
N SER A 95 1.63 26.48 2.08
CA SER A 95 2.87 27.12 2.56
C SER A 95 3.72 26.14 3.36
N LEU A 96 3.10 25.36 4.26
CA LEU A 96 3.79 24.39 5.09
C LEU A 96 4.43 23.25 4.28
N ALA A 97 3.79 22.79 3.21
CA ALA A 97 4.32 21.78 2.30
C ALA A 97 5.54 22.26 1.50
N GLY A 98 5.71 23.58 1.36
CA GLY A 98 6.81 24.17 0.61
C GLY A 98 6.76 23.84 -0.89
N SER A 99 7.86 24.13 -1.59
CA SER A 99 7.97 23.96 -3.05
C SER A 99 8.86 22.77 -3.48
N SER A 100 9.48 22.10 -2.51
CA SER A 100 10.37 20.96 -2.69
C SER A 100 10.41 20.09 -1.43
N GLN A 101 10.95 18.87 -1.56
CA GLN A 101 11.06 17.92 -0.44
C GLN A 101 11.86 18.48 0.74
N SER A 102 12.91 19.27 0.50
CA SER A 102 13.72 19.84 1.58
C SER A 102 13.08 21.04 2.28
N THR A 103 12.00 21.58 1.72
CA THR A 103 11.23 22.71 2.26
C THR A 103 9.89 22.27 2.87
N ILE A 104 9.65 20.97 3.02
CA ILE A 104 8.49 20.51 3.78
C ILE A 104 8.73 20.82 5.25
N SER A 105 7.80 21.56 5.85
CA SER A 105 7.87 21.95 7.26
C SER A 105 7.83 20.70 8.14
N THR A 106 8.78 20.61 9.06
CA THR A 106 9.08 19.37 9.79
C THR A 106 9.19 19.62 11.29
N MET A 107 8.39 18.91 12.09
CA MET A 107 8.63 18.82 13.53
C MET A 107 9.76 17.83 13.79
N VAL A 108 10.74 18.20 14.62
CA VAL A 108 11.84 17.33 15.04
C VAL A 108 11.85 17.15 16.56
N LEU A 109 11.69 15.92 17.02
CA LEU A 109 11.52 15.60 18.44
C LEU A 109 12.80 14.96 19.01
N PHE A 110 13.25 15.51 20.13
CA PHE A 110 14.38 15.00 20.92
C PHE A 110 13.92 14.66 22.33
N ALA A 111 14.66 13.81 23.03
CA ALA A 111 14.34 13.47 24.41
C ALA A 111 14.48 14.65 25.38
N SER A 112 15.44 15.56 25.11
CA SER A 112 15.74 16.76 25.90
C SER A 112 16.67 17.68 25.11
N GLN A 113 16.85 18.93 25.57
CA GLN A 113 17.87 19.87 25.05
C GLN A 113 19.27 19.24 25.00
N ALA A 114 19.66 18.51 26.05
CA ALA A 114 20.99 17.89 26.12
C ALA A 114 21.21 16.81 25.04
N GLU A 115 20.14 16.12 24.61
CA GLU A 115 20.23 15.18 23.48
C GLU A 115 20.44 15.93 22.17
N GLN A 116 19.68 17.01 21.92
CA GLN A 116 19.84 17.85 20.74
C GLN A 116 21.26 18.42 20.65
N ASP A 117 21.78 19.01 21.74
CA ASP A 117 23.13 19.58 21.80
C ASP A 117 24.21 18.54 21.46
N SER A 118 24.00 17.28 21.85
CA SER A 118 24.93 16.19 21.54
C SER A 118 24.92 15.78 20.06
N LEU A 119 23.86 16.14 19.33
CA LEU A 119 23.63 15.83 17.92
C LEU A 119 23.89 17.02 16.99
N ASP A 120 24.29 18.17 17.52
CA ASP A 120 24.40 19.45 16.80
C ASP A 120 25.23 19.35 15.51
N SER A 121 26.39 18.68 15.57
CA SER A 121 27.23 18.43 14.38
C SER A 121 26.55 17.56 13.32
N SER A 122 25.72 16.60 13.75
CA SER A 122 24.94 15.76 12.85
C SER A 122 23.76 16.53 12.26
N LEU A 123 23.08 17.36 13.06
CA LEU A 123 21.97 18.21 12.63
C LEU A 123 22.40 19.24 11.58
N ALA A 124 23.57 19.87 11.76
CA ALA A 124 24.13 20.79 10.78
C ALA A 124 24.32 20.14 9.39
N SER A 125 24.58 18.83 9.33
CA SER A 125 24.70 18.10 8.06
C SER A 125 23.37 17.83 7.35
N LEU A 126 22.25 17.99 8.07
CA LEU A 126 20.89 17.74 7.57
C LEU A 126 20.21 18.98 7.01
N GLU A 127 20.77 20.19 7.20
CA GLU A 127 20.20 21.44 6.68
C GLU A 127 19.97 21.42 5.16
N ALA A 128 20.75 20.63 4.41
CA ALA A 128 20.58 20.48 2.97
C ALA A 128 19.33 19.66 2.55
N VAL A 129 18.79 18.84 3.46
CA VAL A 129 17.64 17.95 3.21
C VAL A 129 16.41 18.30 4.05
N MET A 130 16.55 19.12 5.10
CA MET A 130 15.46 19.70 5.87
C MET A 130 15.83 21.14 6.25
N THR A 131 15.19 22.11 5.59
CA THR A 131 15.50 23.54 5.75
C THR A 131 14.51 24.28 6.66
N ARG A 132 13.39 23.63 7.02
CA ARG A 132 12.27 24.23 7.76
C ARG A 132 11.86 23.30 8.90
N THR A 133 12.52 23.45 10.04
CA THR A 133 12.35 22.58 11.20
C THR A 133 11.95 23.37 12.44
N GLN A 134 11.07 22.79 13.26
CA GLN A 134 10.77 23.24 14.61
C GLN A 134 11.06 22.10 15.59
N ASN A 135 11.84 22.37 16.63
CA ASN A 135 12.19 21.35 17.63
C ASN A 135 11.16 21.29 18.76
N LEU A 136 11.06 20.12 19.39
CA LEU A 136 10.20 19.88 20.53
C LEU A 136 10.85 18.82 21.44
N PHE A 137 10.85 19.06 22.75
CA PHE A 137 11.46 18.15 23.71
C PHE A 137 10.43 17.25 24.39
N ALA A 138 10.76 15.96 24.44
CA ALA A 138 9.86 14.93 24.94
C ALA A 138 9.58 15.07 26.43
N ASP A 139 10.49 15.63 27.24
CA ASP A 139 10.27 15.89 28.65
C ASP A 139 9.20 16.96 28.93
N GLU A 140 8.81 17.74 27.91
CA GLU A 140 7.77 18.77 27.98
C GLU A 140 6.45 18.37 27.28
N ILE A 141 6.39 17.18 26.68
CA ILE A 141 5.18 16.62 26.08
C ILE A 141 4.37 15.86 27.13
N PHE A 142 3.12 16.28 27.35
CA PHE A 142 2.19 15.65 28.28
C PHE A 142 0.95 15.12 27.54
N GLU A 143 0.92 13.81 27.25
CA GLU A 143 -0.08 13.14 26.39
C GLU A 143 -1.52 13.16 26.93
N ASN A 144 -1.73 13.64 28.16
CA ASN A 144 -3.07 13.85 28.74
C ASN A 144 -3.40 15.35 28.88
N GLY A 145 -2.71 16.18 28.10
CA GLY A 145 -2.78 17.64 28.14
C GLY A 145 -2.09 18.26 29.36
N SER A 146 -2.16 19.59 29.44
CA SER A 146 -1.61 20.38 30.54
C SER A 146 -2.34 20.09 31.86
N GLN A 147 -1.59 19.76 32.92
CA GLN A 147 -2.14 19.41 34.23
C GLN A 147 -1.23 19.88 35.37
N GLY A 148 -1.81 20.48 36.42
CA GLY A 148 -1.02 21.03 37.52
C GLY A 148 -0.07 22.12 37.03
N GLU A 149 1.21 22.04 37.40
CA GLU A 149 2.27 22.97 36.94
C GLU A 149 2.87 22.59 35.59
N ASN A 150 2.51 21.42 35.03
CA ASN A 150 3.06 20.91 33.78
C ASN A 150 2.26 21.45 32.58
N ARG A 151 2.91 22.26 31.76
CA ARG A 151 2.39 22.74 30.47
C ARG A 151 2.78 21.75 29.37
N ASP A 152 1.81 21.32 28.57
CA ASP A 152 2.07 20.59 27.33
C ASP A 152 2.65 21.52 26.28
N ALA A 153 3.96 21.38 26.02
CA ALA A 153 4.69 22.23 25.07
C ALA A 153 4.24 22.03 23.62
N THR A 154 3.51 20.96 23.30
CA THR A 154 2.96 20.78 21.94
C THR A 154 1.99 21.90 21.54
N LEU A 155 1.29 22.51 22.51
CA LEU A 155 0.42 23.65 22.25
C LEU A 155 1.17 24.89 21.74
N GLU A 156 2.46 24.99 22.00
CA GLU A 156 3.33 26.11 21.64
C GLU A 156 4.18 25.77 20.42
N GLU A 157 5.02 24.75 20.52
CA GLU A 157 6.01 24.47 19.48
C GLU A 157 5.37 24.04 18.16
N VAL A 158 4.29 23.26 18.22
CA VAL A 158 3.56 22.89 17.00
C VAL A 158 2.85 24.10 16.41
N LEU A 159 2.30 24.97 17.26
CA LEU A 159 1.66 26.21 16.82
C LEU A 159 2.68 27.14 16.15
N HIS A 160 3.88 27.27 16.71
CA HIS A 160 4.99 28.04 16.13
C HIS A 160 5.29 27.59 14.71
N LEU A 161 5.45 26.28 14.47
CA LEU A 161 5.65 25.77 13.11
C LEU A 161 4.50 26.16 12.18
N VAL A 162 3.25 25.98 12.62
CA VAL A 162 2.05 26.25 11.82
C VAL A 162 1.88 27.75 11.52
N THR A 163 2.20 28.63 12.46
CA THR A 163 2.04 30.07 12.29
C THR A 163 3.18 30.71 11.51
N ASP A 164 4.43 30.38 11.83
CA ASP A 164 5.63 30.92 11.15
C ASP A 164 5.71 30.39 9.71
N LYS A 165 5.68 29.06 9.53
CA LYS A 165 5.88 28.45 8.20
C LYS A 165 4.59 28.29 7.39
N GLY A 166 3.44 28.60 7.99
CA GLY A 166 2.12 28.48 7.37
C GLY A 166 1.41 29.82 7.22
N TRP A 167 0.92 30.37 8.32
CA TRP A 167 0.07 31.56 8.32
C TRP A 167 0.79 32.84 7.87
N ASP A 168 2.03 33.09 8.32
CA ASP A 168 2.84 34.21 7.84
C ASP A 168 2.98 34.14 6.31
N GLU A 169 3.51 33.03 5.81
CA GLU A 169 3.83 32.90 4.38
C GLU A 169 2.57 32.91 3.48
N ALA A 170 1.46 32.32 3.95
CA ALA A 170 0.21 32.32 3.20
C ALA A 170 -0.43 33.71 3.14
N PHE A 171 -0.33 34.50 4.22
CA PHE A 171 -1.04 35.77 4.38
C PHE A 171 -0.15 36.86 5.03
N PRO A 172 0.95 37.25 4.36
CA PRO A 172 2.03 38.01 4.99
C PRO A 172 1.66 39.47 5.33
N SER A 173 0.53 39.99 4.83
CA SER A 173 0.02 41.31 5.21
C SER A 173 -0.81 41.29 6.50
N VAL A 174 -1.35 40.13 6.87
CA VAL A 174 -2.20 39.98 8.06
C VAL A 174 -1.43 39.29 9.16
N TRP A 175 -0.90 38.10 8.86
CA TRP A 175 -0.28 37.20 9.84
C TRP A 175 1.25 37.26 9.83
N GLY A 176 1.84 38.09 8.96
CA GLY A 176 3.29 38.05 8.79
C GLY A 176 4.08 38.59 9.98
N GLU A 177 5.25 38.01 10.24
CA GLU A 177 6.14 38.33 11.36
C GLU A 177 7.02 39.55 11.07
N LYS A 178 6.40 40.60 10.52
CA LYS A 178 7.07 41.81 10.08
C LYS A 178 6.26 43.04 10.41
N LYS A 179 6.98 44.13 10.65
CA LYS A 179 6.39 45.44 10.88
C LYS A 179 5.35 45.80 9.82
N GLY A 180 4.18 46.23 10.28
CA GLY A 180 3.09 46.68 9.43
C GLY A 180 2.10 45.59 9.03
N SER A 181 2.35 44.31 9.35
CA SER A 181 1.30 43.30 9.31
C SER A 181 0.23 43.57 10.36
N SER A 182 -0.96 43.01 10.19
CA SER A 182 -2.06 43.24 11.12
C SER A 182 -1.77 42.67 12.51
N ILE A 183 -1.18 41.47 12.59
CA ILE A 183 -0.80 40.84 13.85
C ILE A 183 0.32 41.61 14.56
N ALA A 184 1.32 42.10 13.83
CA ALA A 184 2.41 42.89 14.39
C ALA A 184 1.92 44.25 14.93
N ASN A 185 0.94 44.87 14.26
CA ASN A 185 0.33 46.11 14.74
C ASN A 185 -0.48 45.88 16.04
N ALA A 186 -1.17 44.73 16.16
CA ALA A 186 -1.87 44.36 17.39
C ALA A 186 -0.87 44.12 18.54
N MET A 187 0.22 43.39 18.27
CA MET A 187 1.33 43.20 19.21
C MET A 187 1.95 44.54 19.67
N ASP A 188 2.25 45.45 18.73
CA ASP A 188 2.81 46.76 19.07
C ASP A 188 1.89 47.54 20.02
N ALA A 189 0.56 47.47 19.81
CA ALA A 189 -0.41 48.06 20.73
C ALA A 189 -0.35 47.39 22.11
N ALA A 190 -0.25 46.06 22.16
CA ALA A 190 -0.16 45.28 23.40
C ALA A 190 1.06 45.59 24.25
N ARG A 191 2.15 45.98 23.60
CA ARG A 191 3.41 46.38 24.23
C ARG A 191 3.48 47.88 24.53
N GLY A 192 2.49 48.66 24.11
CA GLY A 192 2.46 50.12 24.26
C GLY A 192 3.34 50.89 23.29
N GLY A 193 3.78 50.26 22.19
CA GLY A 193 4.57 50.86 21.12
C GLY A 193 5.32 49.84 20.26
N TYR A 194 5.93 50.34 19.17
CA TYR A 194 6.83 49.54 18.32
C TYR A 194 8.21 49.41 18.97
N PHE A 195 8.66 48.17 19.15
CA PHE A 195 10.00 47.83 19.66
C PHE A 195 10.64 46.80 18.73
N GLU A 196 11.57 47.25 17.87
CA GLU A 196 12.33 46.36 16.98
C GLU A 196 13.28 45.45 17.74
N THR A 197 13.82 45.95 18.85
CA THR A 197 14.67 45.23 19.79
C THR A 197 14.08 45.35 21.19
N ILE A 198 14.38 44.38 22.06
CA ILE A 198 13.83 44.30 23.41
C ILE A 198 14.23 45.55 24.23
N PRO A 199 13.27 46.34 24.75
CA PRO A 199 13.57 47.49 25.57
C PRO A 199 14.01 47.07 26.98
N SER A 200 14.68 47.99 27.70
CA SER A 200 14.99 47.78 29.12
C SER A 200 13.76 47.75 30.03
N SER A 201 12.64 48.34 29.58
CA SER A 201 11.35 48.30 30.26
C SER A 201 10.22 48.60 29.28
N TYR A 202 9.10 47.91 29.41
CA TYR A 202 7.86 48.24 28.70
C TYR A 202 7.00 49.26 29.47
N PRO A 203 6.13 50.03 28.77
CA PRO A 203 5.12 50.87 29.40
C PRO A 203 4.27 50.12 30.44
N ALA A 204 3.91 50.78 31.54
CA ALA A 204 3.19 50.15 32.66
C ALA A 204 1.81 49.58 32.27
N ASN A 205 1.19 50.12 31.21
CA ASN A 205 -0.10 49.66 30.69
C ASN A 205 0.03 48.55 29.64
N ALA A 206 1.24 48.10 29.28
CA ALA A 206 1.43 46.95 28.39
C ALA A 206 0.83 45.68 29.02
N TRP A 207 0.18 44.85 28.21
CA TRP A 207 -0.35 43.54 28.63
C TRP A 207 0.38 42.36 28.00
N TYR A 208 1.26 42.65 27.04
CA TYR A 208 2.29 41.76 26.55
C TYR A 208 3.64 42.44 26.75
N THR A 209 4.60 41.73 27.34
CA THR A 209 6.00 42.13 27.47
C THR A 209 6.86 40.90 27.21
N TYR A 210 8.10 41.07 26.79
CA TYR A 210 8.97 39.94 26.46
C TYR A 210 10.42 40.35 26.72
N TYR A 211 11.17 39.60 27.52
CA TYR A 211 12.46 40.07 28.05
C TYR A 211 13.68 39.25 27.59
N ASP A 212 13.50 38.28 26.69
CA ASP A 212 14.62 37.55 26.08
C ASP A 212 15.39 38.43 25.10
N GLN A 213 16.56 38.89 25.53
CA GLN A 213 17.43 39.78 24.76
C GLN A 213 17.99 39.15 23.48
N THR A 214 17.85 37.84 23.28
CA THR A 214 18.31 37.15 22.08
C THR A 214 17.28 37.14 20.95
N SER A 215 16.03 37.50 21.25
CA SER A 215 14.93 37.44 20.29
C SER A 215 14.81 38.69 19.42
N ASP A 216 14.43 38.48 18.16
CA ASP A 216 14.19 39.56 17.21
C ASP A 216 12.70 39.98 17.20
N TYR A 217 12.34 40.90 16.29
CA TYR A 217 10.95 41.35 16.17
C TYR A 217 10.00 40.24 15.70
N ALA A 218 10.46 39.33 14.85
CA ALA A 218 9.65 38.25 14.32
C ALA A 218 9.29 37.27 15.44
N THR A 219 10.29 36.82 16.23
CA THR A 219 10.07 35.99 17.41
C THR A 219 9.06 36.60 18.37
N GLN A 220 9.15 37.92 18.60
CA GLN A 220 8.18 38.61 19.48
C GLN A 220 6.74 38.53 18.95
N VAL A 221 6.53 38.53 17.63
CA VAL A 221 5.22 38.36 16.99
C VAL A 221 4.74 36.92 17.14
N THR A 222 5.61 35.94 16.93
CA THR A 222 5.32 34.50 17.10
C THR A 222 4.79 34.22 18.50
N GLU A 223 5.53 34.68 19.52
CA GLU A 223 5.16 34.49 20.93
C GLU A 223 3.85 35.21 21.29
N TYR A 224 3.64 36.43 20.77
CA TYR A 224 2.38 37.15 20.95
C TYR A 224 1.19 36.38 20.37
N LEU A 225 1.35 35.81 19.17
CA LEU A 225 0.31 35.03 18.52
C LEU A 225 0.04 33.72 19.26
N TYR A 226 1.06 33.06 19.80
CA TYR A 226 0.91 31.93 20.71
C TYR A 226 0.08 32.30 21.94
N TRP A 227 0.47 33.36 22.64
CA TRP A 227 -0.21 33.82 23.84
C TRP A 227 -1.69 34.13 23.55
N ALA A 228 -1.96 34.88 22.48
CA ALA A 228 -3.32 35.24 22.08
C ALA A 228 -4.17 34.01 21.70
N THR A 229 -3.63 33.13 20.85
CA THR A 229 -4.36 31.96 20.33
C THR A 229 -4.70 30.98 21.45
N THR A 230 -3.71 30.62 22.27
CA THR A 230 -3.93 29.66 23.36
C THR A 230 -4.79 30.26 24.47
N THR A 231 -4.71 31.57 24.75
CA THR A 231 -5.66 32.24 25.67
C THR A 231 -7.08 32.16 25.13
N TYR A 232 -7.26 32.44 23.84
CA TYR A 232 -8.58 32.42 23.20
C TYR A 232 -9.21 31.02 23.25
N LEU A 233 -8.41 29.98 23.04
CA LEU A 233 -8.82 28.57 23.11
C LEU A 233 -8.94 28.02 24.54
N GLY A 234 -8.61 28.82 25.57
CA GLY A 234 -8.72 28.41 26.97
C GLY A 234 -7.51 27.65 27.53
N GLY A 235 -6.40 27.58 26.80
CA GLY A 235 -5.15 26.94 27.21
C GLY A 235 -4.41 27.66 28.33
N GLN A 236 -4.92 28.79 28.82
CA GLN A 236 -4.27 29.62 29.85
C GLN A 236 -4.95 29.56 31.24
N ASP A 237 -6.03 28.79 31.39
CA ASP A 237 -6.84 28.73 32.63
C ASP A 237 -7.22 27.29 33.00
N TRP A 238 -6.28 26.33 32.91
CA TRP A 238 -6.53 24.95 33.37
C TRP A 238 -6.36 24.80 34.89
N SER A 239 -7.01 23.77 35.44
CA SER A 239 -6.93 23.47 36.87
C SER A 239 -5.50 23.17 37.32
N GLY A 240 -4.94 24.07 38.14
CA GLY A 240 -3.60 23.95 38.70
C GLY A 240 -2.54 24.85 38.04
N ARG A 241 -2.89 25.58 36.97
CA ARG A 241 -1.97 26.56 36.37
C ARG A 241 -1.68 27.70 37.35
N VAL A 242 -0.41 28.02 37.55
CA VAL A 242 0.04 29.11 38.43
C VAL A 242 0.19 30.40 37.62
N HIS A 243 -0.84 31.25 37.63
CA HIS A 243 -0.88 32.46 36.80
C HIS A 243 0.22 33.50 37.11
N SER A 244 0.76 33.51 38.32
CA SER A 244 1.88 34.40 38.65
C SER A 244 3.17 34.08 37.88
N ASN A 245 3.27 32.89 37.26
CA ASN A 245 4.47 32.49 36.53
C ASN A 245 4.60 33.18 35.16
N PHE A 246 3.50 33.65 34.57
CA PHE A 246 3.52 34.28 33.25
C PHE A 246 2.86 35.66 33.22
N THR A 247 2.12 36.08 34.25
CA THR A 247 1.41 37.38 34.25
C THR A 247 2.30 38.63 34.23
N SER A 248 3.61 38.48 34.47
CA SER A 248 4.59 39.53 34.16
C SER A 248 4.80 39.72 32.67
N GLU A 249 4.65 38.66 31.88
CA GLU A 249 4.83 38.59 30.43
C GLU A 249 3.50 38.82 29.69
N TRP A 250 2.45 38.08 30.05
CA TRP A 250 1.14 38.09 29.41
C TRP A 250 0.00 38.18 30.43
N LYS A 251 -0.81 39.24 30.38
CA LYS A 251 -1.84 39.51 31.40
C LYS A 251 -3.18 38.79 31.19
N PRO A 252 -3.73 38.65 29.97
CA PRO A 252 -5.00 37.95 29.75
C PRO A 252 -4.92 36.46 30.13
N ILE A 253 -5.90 35.95 30.88
CA ILE A 253 -5.93 34.55 31.35
C ILE A 253 -7.06 33.78 30.65
N THR A 254 -8.25 34.37 30.57
CA THR A 254 -9.40 33.75 29.91
C THR A 254 -9.69 34.39 28.56
N GLN A 255 -10.46 33.69 27.73
CA GLN A 255 -10.99 34.24 26.47
C GLN A 255 -11.76 35.56 26.71
N ALA A 256 -12.51 35.67 27.82
CA ALA A 256 -13.21 36.88 28.18
C ALA A 256 -12.26 38.04 28.52
N ASP A 257 -11.17 37.75 29.23
CA ASP A 257 -10.14 38.75 29.53
C ASP A 257 -9.43 39.24 28.27
N LEU A 258 -9.15 38.33 27.33
CA LEU A 258 -8.55 38.66 26.05
C LEU A 258 -9.47 39.54 25.21
N ASN A 259 -10.76 39.19 25.11
CA ASN A 259 -11.76 39.99 24.40
C ASN A 259 -11.87 41.43 24.94
N ALA A 260 -11.68 41.61 26.25
CA ALA A 260 -11.72 42.92 26.89
C ALA A 260 -10.40 43.70 26.76
N THR A 261 -9.26 43.01 26.82
CA THR A 261 -7.92 43.62 26.87
C THR A 261 -7.38 43.91 25.48
N ASP A 262 -7.56 42.99 24.54
CA ASP A 262 -6.99 43.03 23.20
C ASP A 262 -8.02 42.68 22.12
N PRO A 263 -9.04 43.53 21.91
CA PRO A 263 -10.03 43.31 20.85
C PRO A 263 -9.42 43.32 19.45
N ALA A 264 -8.20 43.88 19.28
CA ALA A 264 -7.51 43.92 18.00
C ALA A 264 -7.09 42.52 17.55
N VAL A 265 -6.38 41.76 18.40
CA VAL A 265 -6.00 40.38 18.06
C VAL A 265 -7.19 39.46 17.97
N VAL A 266 -8.19 39.64 18.85
CA VAL A 266 -9.44 38.86 18.78
C VAL A 266 -10.14 39.06 17.44
N SER A 267 -10.21 40.30 16.94
CA SER A 267 -10.79 40.57 15.62
C SER A 267 -10.03 39.91 14.48
N LEU A 268 -8.73 39.62 14.64
CA LEU A 268 -7.94 38.88 13.65
C LEU A 268 -8.22 37.39 13.75
N LEU A 269 -8.16 36.82 14.96
CA LEU A 269 -8.43 35.41 15.23
C LEU A 269 -9.83 35.01 14.76
N THR A 270 -10.84 35.85 14.99
CA THR A 270 -12.24 35.56 14.65
C THR A 270 -12.70 36.17 13.33
N SER A 271 -11.77 36.62 12.49
CA SER A 271 -12.10 37.25 11.21
C SER A 271 -12.77 36.24 10.29
N SER A 272 -13.94 36.58 9.73
CA SER A 272 -14.62 35.70 8.74
C SER A 272 -13.88 35.57 7.41
N SER A 273 -12.77 36.29 7.23
CA SER A 273 -11.91 36.19 6.05
C SER A 273 -10.97 34.98 6.12
N TYR A 274 -10.81 34.36 7.28
CA TYR A 274 -9.89 33.25 7.53
C TYR A 274 -10.56 32.21 8.44
N ASN A 275 -10.21 30.94 8.25
CA ASN A 275 -10.62 29.88 9.17
C ASN A 275 -9.47 29.61 10.17
N PHE A 276 -9.16 30.59 11.02
CA PHE A 276 -8.11 30.45 12.02
C PHE A 276 -8.57 29.55 13.19
N PRO A 277 -7.70 28.72 13.80
CA PRO A 277 -8.06 27.83 14.90
C PRO A 277 -8.63 28.57 16.11
N THR A 278 -9.95 28.49 16.30
CA THR A 278 -10.68 29.25 17.33
C THR A 278 -11.76 28.44 18.04
N THR A 279 -11.91 27.15 17.72
CA THR A 279 -13.06 26.33 18.17
C THR A 279 -12.71 25.35 19.26
N LYS A 280 -11.54 24.70 19.17
CA LYS A 280 -11.08 23.69 20.11
C LYS A 280 -9.61 23.91 20.44
N LEU A 281 -9.25 23.80 21.71
CA LEU A 281 -7.85 23.66 22.08
C LEU A 281 -7.40 22.24 21.69
N PRO A 282 -6.27 22.08 20.97
CA PRO A 282 -5.73 20.76 20.68
C PRO A 282 -5.53 19.94 21.96
N ASP A 283 -5.90 18.67 21.90
CA ASP A 283 -5.75 17.73 23.03
C ASP A 283 -4.90 16.51 22.68
N GLY A 284 -4.39 16.46 21.44
CA GLY A 284 -3.54 15.38 20.94
C GLY A 284 -4.30 14.12 20.60
N ASN A 285 -5.62 14.20 20.41
CA ASN A 285 -6.49 13.11 20.05
C ASN A 285 -7.31 13.44 18.79
N TYR A 286 -6.59 13.75 17.71
CA TYR A 286 -7.16 14.13 16.43
C TYR A 286 -8.06 13.02 15.85
N SER A 287 -9.35 13.30 15.80
CA SER A 287 -10.39 12.38 15.34
C SER A 287 -10.92 12.68 13.94
N GLY A 288 -10.05 13.18 13.06
CA GLY A 288 -10.34 13.50 11.66
C GLY A 288 -11.11 12.40 10.95
N ALA A 289 -12.43 12.57 10.87
CA ALA A 289 -13.30 11.59 10.27
C ALA A 289 -13.09 11.61 8.75
N SER A 290 -12.66 10.48 8.17
CA SER A 290 -12.81 10.23 6.73
C SER A 290 -14.21 10.63 6.25
N PHE A 291 -14.39 10.98 4.97
CA PHE A 291 -15.73 11.22 4.41
C PHE A 291 -16.72 10.11 4.81
N ARG A 292 -16.22 8.87 4.89
CA ARG A 292 -16.96 7.71 5.40
C ARG A 292 -17.31 7.78 6.88
N ALA A 293 -16.43 8.29 7.73
CA ALA A 293 -16.66 8.46 9.16
C ALA A 293 -17.56 9.69 9.45
N GLN A 294 -17.58 10.71 8.59
CA GLN A 294 -18.51 11.85 8.67
C GLN A 294 -19.96 11.45 8.36
N ALA A 295 -20.16 10.37 7.61
CA ALA A 295 -21.49 9.94 7.18
C ALA A 295 -22.20 9.11 8.27
N SER A 296 -23.44 9.49 8.60
CA SER A 296 -24.25 8.83 9.62
C SER A 296 -24.75 7.47 9.13
N ALA A 297 -24.62 6.42 9.94
CA ALA A 297 -25.22 5.12 9.65
C ALA A 297 -26.76 5.24 9.57
N THR A 298 -27.37 4.58 8.60
CA THR A 298 -28.83 4.51 8.46
C THR A 298 -29.40 3.25 9.12
N THR A 299 -30.73 3.12 9.14
CA THR A 299 -31.40 1.90 9.62
C THR A 299 -31.17 0.67 8.73
N THR A 300 -30.64 0.85 7.53
CA THR A 300 -30.31 -0.23 6.59
C THR A 300 -28.82 -0.52 6.68
N SER A 301 -28.45 -1.77 6.98
CA SER A 301 -27.05 -2.18 7.16
C SER A 301 -26.15 -1.76 5.99
N GLY A 302 -25.00 -1.16 6.28
CA GLY A 302 -24.01 -0.67 5.31
C GLY A 302 -24.40 0.61 4.58
N TRP A 303 -25.63 1.10 4.68
CA TRP A 303 -26.02 2.41 4.13
C TRP A 303 -25.71 3.53 5.11
N LYS A 304 -25.06 4.57 4.59
CA LYS A 304 -24.72 5.82 5.28
C LYS A 304 -25.39 7.01 4.62
N SER A 305 -25.52 8.10 5.36
CA SER A 305 -26.05 9.37 4.93
C SER A 305 -25.03 10.48 5.20
N SER A 306 -24.60 11.17 4.14
CA SER A 306 -23.83 12.40 4.22
C SER A 306 -24.76 13.60 4.08
N SER A 307 -24.51 14.65 4.86
CA SER A 307 -25.28 15.91 4.86
C SER A 307 -25.24 16.63 3.51
N TRP A 308 -24.19 16.41 2.72
CA TRP A 308 -23.99 17.06 1.42
C TRP A 308 -23.97 16.06 0.27
N PHE A 309 -23.37 14.86 0.44
CA PHE A 309 -23.26 13.85 -0.61
C PHE A 309 -24.44 12.87 -0.66
N GLY A 310 -25.45 13.05 0.19
CA GLY A 310 -26.65 12.20 0.20
C GLY A 310 -26.39 10.77 0.70
N TYR A 311 -27.20 9.81 0.23
CA TYR A 311 -27.12 8.43 0.69
C TYR A 311 -26.17 7.59 -0.16
N PHE A 312 -25.35 6.79 0.51
CA PHE A 312 -24.47 5.83 -0.16
C PHE A 312 -24.28 4.60 0.70
N TYR A 313 -24.02 3.47 0.04
CA TYR A 313 -23.63 2.24 0.69
C TYR A 313 -22.10 2.18 0.79
N ASP A 314 -21.61 1.88 1.99
CA ASP A 314 -20.20 1.83 2.36
C ASP A 314 -19.85 0.41 2.87
N PRO A 315 -19.22 -0.42 2.03
CA PRO A 315 -18.79 -1.77 2.41
C PRO A 315 -17.44 -1.80 3.16
N GLY A 316 -16.82 -0.66 3.49
CA GLY A 316 -15.50 -0.62 4.12
C GLY A 316 -14.30 -0.83 3.16
N SER A 317 -14.54 -0.80 1.84
CA SER A 317 -13.49 -0.79 0.80
C SER A 317 -13.44 0.58 0.11
N ASN A 318 -12.44 0.86 -0.73
CA ASN A 318 -12.40 2.11 -1.50
C ASN A 318 -13.59 2.28 -2.47
N TRP A 319 -14.42 1.27 -2.72
CA TRP A 319 -15.67 1.44 -3.47
C TRP A 319 -16.85 1.86 -2.56
N ILE A 320 -17.64 2.84 -2.99
CA ILE A 320 -18.96 3.19 -2.43
C ILE A 320 -20.03 3.05 -3.52
N TYR A 321 -21.28 2.81 -3.12
CA TYR A 321 -22.42 2.89 -4.04
C TYR A 321 -23.32 4.06 -3.66
N HIS A 322 -23.24 5.15 -4.43
CA HIS A 322 -24.08 6.33 -4.23
C HIS A 322 -25.46 6.12 -4.86
N GLN A 323 -26.52 6.47 -4.13
CA GLN A 323 -27.92 6.15 -4.49
C GLN A 323 -28.33 6.56 -5.91
N HIS A 324 -27.72 7.60 -6.49
CA HIS A 324 -28.05 8.12 -7.82
C HIS A 324 -26.88 8.07 -8.82
N LEU A 325 -25.64 7.94 -8.34
CA LEU A 325 -24.44 7.94 -9.19
C LEU A 325 -23.87 6.53 -9.38
N GLY A 326 -24.41 5.53 -8.68
CA GLY A 326 -23.95 4.15 -8.79
C GLY A 326 -22.61 3.93 -8.08
N TRP A 327 -21.81 3.00 -8.62
CA TRP A 327 -20.52 2.63 -8.02
C TRP A 327 -19.45 3.68 -8.31
N LEU A 328 -18.78 4.10 -7.24
CA LEU A 328 -17.72 5.08 -7.27
C LEU A 328 -16.52 4.53 -6.49
N TYR A 329 -15.33 4.58 -7.08
CA TYR A 329 -14.10 4.32 -6.34
C TYR A 329 -13.63 5.63 -5.74
N LEU A 330 -13.67 5.68 -4.42
CA LEU A 330 -13.34 6.81 -3.59
C LEU A 330 -11.86 6.80 -3.24
N ILE A 331 -11.19 7.90 -3.54
CA ILE A 331 -9.91 8.26 -2.93
C ILE A 331 -10.19 9.48 -2.06
N GLU A 332 -10.02 9.28 -0.77
CA GLU A 332 -10.01 10.37 0.21
C GLU A 332 -8.61 10.97 0.17
N THR A 333 -8.51 12.20 -0.33
CA THR A 333 -7.27 12.96 -0.26
C THR A 333 -7.21 13.70 1.06
N SER A 334 -6.00 13.90 1.60
CA SER A 334 -5.73 14.71 2.80
C SER A 334 -6.24 16.17 2.70
N SER A 335 -6.68 16.61 1.53
CA SER A 335 -7.18 17.95 1.25
C SER A 335 -8.69 17.95 0.95
N SER A 336 -9.54 18.15 1.95
CA SER A 336 -10.90 18.73 1.89
C SER A 336 -11.98 18.18 0.92
N GLY A 337 -11.65 17.25 0.05
CA GLY A 337 -12.50 16.81 -1.06
C GLY A 337 -12.22 15.37 -1.45
N ILE A 338 -13.13 14.82 -2.25
CA ILE A 338 -13.10 13.41 -2.63
C ILE A 338 -12.87 13.28 -4.12
N TRP A 339 -11.89 12.46 -4.49
CA TRP A 339 -11.78 11.93 -5.84
C TRP A 339 -12.67 10.69 -5.96
N LEU A 340 -13.51 10.68 -6.97
CA LEU A 340 -14.48 9.64 -7.28
C LEU A 340 -14.22 9.16 -8.69
N TYR A 341 -13.89 7.89 -8.86
CA TYR A 341 -13.86 7.29 -10.19
C TYR A 341 -15.17 6.60 -10.49
N HIS A 342 -15.83 7.00 -11.57
CA HIS A 342 -17.00 6.30 -12.10
C HIS A 342 -16.62 5.59 -13.41
N ALA A 343 -17.04 4.33 -13.55
CA ALA A 343 -16.63 3.50 -14.69
C ALA A 343 -16.94 4.14 -16.04
N SER A 344 -18.06 4.85 -16.18
CA SER A 344 -18.45 5.52 -17.43
C SER A 344 -18.00 6.97 -17.54
N TYR A 345 -17.53 7.58 -16.44
CA TYR A 345 -17.22 9.02 -16.41
C TYR A 345 -15.78 9.38 -16.08
N GLY A 346 -14.93 8.40 -15.77
CA GLY A 346 -13.55 8.66 -15.38
C GLY A 346 -13.46 9.26 -13.98
N TRP A 347 -12.36 9.98 -13.74
CA TRP A 347 -12.10 10.67 -12.47
C TRP A 347 -12.94 11.94 -12.35
N MET A 348 -13.56 12.07 -11.19
CA MET A 348 -14.39 13.18 -10.80
C MET A 348 -13.94 13.70 -9.45
N TRP A 349 -14.03 15.01 -9.23
CA TRP A 349 -13.72 15.61 -7.93
C TRP A 349 -14.88 16.46 -7.45
N THR A 350 -15.13 16.42 -6.14
CA THR A 350 -16.12 17.29 -5.47
C THR A 350 -15.80 17.38 -3.97
N ASN A 351 -16.47 18.28 -3.27
CA ASN A 351 -16.40 18.40 -1.81
C ASN A 351 -17.73 18.98 -1.28
N SER A 352 -17.81 19.17 0.04
CA SER A 352 -19.00 19.68 0.72
C SER A 352 -19.45 21.07 0.26
N THR A 353 -18.53 21.92 -0.23
CA THR A 353 -18.84 23.27 -0.70
C THR A 353 -19.18 23.33 -2.19
N ALA A 354 -18.65 22.41 -3.00
CA ALA A 354 -18.89 22.35 -4.43
C ALA A 354 -20.14 21.53 -4.80
N TYR A 355 -20.42 20.43 -4.09
CA TYR A 355 -21.51 19.53 -4.45
C TYR A 355 -22.88 20.27 -4.46
N PRO A 356 -23.74 20.08 -5.49
CA PRO A 356 -23.70 19.04 -6.52
C PRO A 356 -22.94 19.41 -7.80
N TRP A 357 -22.09 20.44 -7.79
CA TRP A 357 -21.09 20.61 -8.84
C TRP A 357 -19.99 19.56 -8.69
N ILE A 358 -19.74 18.87 -9.79
CA ILE A 358 -18.75 17.81 -9.90
C ILE A 358 -17.79 18.19 -11.02
N TYR A 359 -16.49 18.23 -10.69
CA TYR A 359 -15.44 18.44 -11.67
C TYR A 359 -15.15 17.12 -12.37
N PHE A 360 -15.10 17.11 -13.69
CA PHE A 360 -14.75 15.94 -14.49
C PHE A 360 -13.37 16.16 -15.10
N ASP A 361 -12.41 15.31 -14.71
CA ASP A 361 -11.03 15.38 -15.18
C ASP A 361 -10.93 15.22 -16.70
N SER A 362 -11.69 14.29 -17.26
CA SER A 362 -11.72 14.00 -18.71
C SER A 362 -12.11 15.19 -19.59
N PHE A 363 -12.80 16.19 -19.03
CA PHE A 363 -13.16 17.42 -19.73
C PHE A 363 -12.42 18.66 -19.22
N SER A 364 -11.66 18.50 -18.14
CA SER A 364 -11.15 19.60 -17.31
C SER A 364 -12.23 20.64 -16.99
N ALA A 365 -13.45 20.20 -16.69
CA ALA A 365 -14.62 21.08 -16.57
C ALA A 365 -15.65 20.61 -15.55
N TRP A 366 -16.39 21.57 -15.00
CA TRP A 366 -17.47 21.34 -14.04
C TRP A 366 -18.79 20.97 -14.73
N ARG A 367 -19.57 20.09 -14.08
CA ARG A 367 -20.98 19.81 -14.39
C ARG A 367 -21.81 19.88 -13.12
N PHE A 368 -23.03 20.38 -13.23
CA PHE A 368 -23.97 20.36 -12.12
C PHE A 368 -24.78 19.06 -12.17
N PHE A 369 -24.80 18.28 -11.09
CA PHE A 369 -25.53 17.03 -11.01
C PHE A 369 -26.95 17.22 -10.47
N ASN A 370 -27.92 16.56 -11.11
CA ASN A 370 -29.29 16.45 -10.65
C ASN A 370 -29.75 14.99 -10.78
N SER A 371 -30.33 14.44 -9.72
CA SER A 371 -30.72 13.02 -9.65
C SER A 371 -31.78 12.60 -10.67
N SER A 372 -32.58 13.53 -11.19
CA SER A 372 -33.65 13.25 -12.17
C SER A 372 -33.24 13.57 -13.61
N LEU A 373 -32.35 14.56 -13.80
CA LEU A 373 -32.02 15.11 -15.13
C LEU A 373 -30.59 14.76 -15.59
N GLY A 374 -29.73 14.24 -14.72
CA GLY A 374 -28.34 13.91 -15.04
C GLY A 374 -27.39 15.08 -14.80
N PHE A 375 -26.62 15.47 -15.81
CA PHE A 375 -25.54 16.45 -15.72
C PHE A 375 -25.82 17.68 -16.59
N TYR A 376 -25.85 18.86 -15.97
CA TYR A 376 -26.01 20.12 -16.69
C TYR A 376 -24.65 20.71 -17.06
N ASN A 377 -24.52 21.10 -18.33
CA ASN A 377 -23.33 21.77 -18.87
C ASN A 377 -23.58 23.29 -18.95
N PRO A 378 -22.89 24.11 -18.15
CA PRO A 378 -23.12 25.56 -18.14
C PRO A 378 -22.63 26.25 -19.42
N SER A 379 -21.69 25.66 -20.16
CA SER A 379 -21.17 26.24 -21.39
C SER A 379 -22.11 26.06 -22.59
N THR A 380 -22.89 24.97 -22.61
CA THR A 380 -23.84 24.68 -23.69
C THR A 380 -25.29 24.91 -23.29
N VAL A 381 -25.57 25.10 -21.99
CA VAL A 381 -26.92 25.29 -21.44
C VAL A 381 -27.83 24.06 -21.69
N GLU A 382 -27.23 22.87 -21.69
CA GLU A 382 -27.92 21.61 -21.97
C GLU A 382 -27.78 20.59 -20.83
N TRP A 383 -28.79 19.72 -20.69
CA TRP A 383 -28.75 18.55 -19.83
C TRP A 383 -28.28 17.33 -20.60
N SER A 384 -27.48 16.51 -19.95
CA SER A 384 -27.03 15.20 -20.44
C SER A 384 -27.42 14.13 -19.43
N ASP A 385 -28.19 13.13 -19.88
CA ASP A 385 -28.44 11.96 -19.06
C ASP A 385 -27.15 11.12 -18.89
N SER A 386 -27.23 10.09 -18.04
CA SER A 386 -26.09 9.22 -17.76
C SER A 386 -25.48 8.57 -18.99
N SER A 387 -26.27 8.27 -20.02
CA SER A 387 -25.83 7.61 -21.25
C SER A 387 -25.19 8.60 -22.23
N SER A 388 -25.76 9.80 -22.37
CA SER A 388 -25.21 10.84 -23.23
C SER A 388 -23.93 11.46 -22.65
N MET A 389 -23.85 11.59 -21.32
CA MET A 389 -22.64 12.02 -20.62
C MET A 389 -21.49 11.01 -20.82
N ALA A 390 -21.78 9.72 -20.71
CA ALA A 390 -20.80 8.66 -21.00
C ALA A 390 -20.36 8.67 -22.47
N ALA A 391 -21.29 8.91 -23.40
CA ALA A 391 -20.99 9.01 -24.82
C ALA A 391 -20.10 10.23 -25.15
N GLN A 392 -20.29 11.37 -24.48
CA GLN A 392 -19.42 12.55 -24.64
C GLN A 392 -17.98 12.24 -24.20
N ILE A 393 -17.78 11.56 -23.08
CA ILE A 393 -16.45 11.14 -22.60
C ILE A 393 -15.82 10.11 -23.55
N SER A 394 -16.64 9.19 -24.07
CA SER A 394 -16.22 8.21 -25.06
C SER A 394 -15.84 8.82 -26.41
N SER A 395 -16.35 10.01 -26.75
CA SER A 395 -16.05 10.71 -28.01
C SER A 395 -14.71 11.45 -28.00
N THR A 396 -14.13 11.65 -26.80
CA THR A 396 -12.79 12.25 -26.58
C THR A 396 -11.73 11.22 -26.20
N ALA A 397 -12.13 9.97 -25.91
CA ALA A 397 -11.23 8.91 -25.50
C ALA A 397 -10.66 8.16 -26.71
N LEU A 398 -9.35 7.94 -26.73
CA LEU A 398 -8.70 7.09 -27.72
C LEU A 398 -9.31 5.67 -27.69
N SER A 399 -9.69 5.16 -28.86
CA SER A 399 -10.27 3.82 -29.03
C SER A 399 -9.17 2.76 -29.13
N ILE A 400 -8.40 2.61 -28.06
CA ILE A 400 -7.26 1.68 -28.01
C ILE A 400 -7.74 0.24 -28.26
N GLY A 401 -7.19 -0.38 -29.30
CA GLY A 401 -7.45 -1.78 -29.65
C GLY A 401 -6.20 -2.66 -29.63
N LYS A 402 -4.99 -2.09 -29.57
CA LYS A 402 -3.74 -2.82 -29.40
C LYS A 402 -2.80 -2.10 -28.44
N ILE A 403 -2.12 -2.86 -27.59
CA ILE A 403 -1.13 -2.38 -26.61
C ILE A 403 0.12 -3.24 -26.75
N VAL A 404 1.29 -2.61 -26.81
CA VAL A 404 2.60 -3.30 -26.84
C VAL A 404 3.36 -2.92 -25.58
N LEU A 405 3.77 -3.92 -24.80
CA LEU A 405 4.51 -3.79 -23.54
C LEU A 405 5.96 -4.19 -23.78
N SER A 406 6.83 -3.18 -23.84
CA SER A 406 8.26 -3.36 -24.09
C SER A 406 9.09 -2.88 -22.90
N PRO A 407 10.35 -3.35 -22.75
CA PRO A 407 11.19 -2.97 -21.61
C PRO A 407 11.45 -1.46 -21.49
N SER A 408 11.23 -0.71 -22.57
CA SER A 408 11.45 0.74 -22.64
C SER A 408 10.18 1.57 -22.59
N ASP A 409 9.03 1.00 -22.98
CA ASP A 409 7.80 1.75 -23.15
C ASP A 409 6.54 0.87 -23.15
N ILE A 410 5.40 1.54 -23.02
CA ILE A 410 4.08 0.99 -23.31
C ILE A 410 3.49 1.80 -24.46
N SER A 411 3.25 1.15 -25.60
CA SER A 411 2.72 1.79 -26.79
C SER A 411 1.26 1.42 -27.03
N TYR A 412 0.42 2.41 -27.33
CA TYR A 412 -1.03 2.27 -27.51
C TYR A 412 -1.43 2.56 -28.96
N TYR A 413 -2.30 1.72 -29.52
CA TYR A 413 -2.67 1.74 -30.93
C TYR A 413 -4.18 1.68 -31.13
N GLU A 414 -4.63 2.38 -32.17
CA GLU A 414 -5.99 2.29 -32.71
C GLU A 414 -6.00 1.51 -34.02
N ALA A 415 -7.14 0.88 -34.32
CA ALA A 415 -7.33 0.17 -35.58
C ALA A 415 -7.35 1.17 -36.75
N ASN A 416 -6.54 0.92 -37.78
CA ASN A 416 -6.46 1.74 -38.98
C ASN A 416 -6.30 0.83 -40.21
N SER A 417 -7.37 0.68 -41.00
CA SER A 417 -7.37 -0.14 -42.21
C SER A 417 -6.42 0.34 -43.31
N SER A 418 -5.91 1.58 -43.21
CA SER A 418 -4.91 2.11 -44.14
C SER A 418 -3.47 1.83 -43.71
N ALA A 419 -3.25 1.39 -42.46
CA ALA A 419 -1.93 0.99 -41.98
C ALA A 419 -1.58 -0.44 -42.46
N PRO A 420 -0.31 -0.74 -42.80
CA PRO A 420 0.09 -2.06 -43.32
C PRO A 420 -0.21 -3.25 -42.40
N ASP A 421 -0.13 -3.03 -41.08
CA ASP A 421 -0.44 -4.04 -40.05
C ASP A 421 -1.85 -3.86 -39.46
N GLY A 422 -2.65 -2.92 -39.99
CA GLY A 422 -3.97 -2.60 -39.47
C GLY A 422 -3.99 -1.70 -38.23
N TRP A 423 -2.85 -1.16 -37.79
CA TRP A 423 -2.75 -0.40 -36.54
C TRP A 423 -2.00 0.92 -36.69
N THR A 424 -2.39 1.95 -35.94
CA THR A 424 -1.65 3.22 -35.84
C THR A 424 -1.39 3.56 -34.39
N ARG A 425 -0.13 3.85 -34.05
CA ARG A 425 0.24 4.25 -32.68
C ARG A 425 -0.32 5.64 -32.40
N VAL A 426 -1.08 5.77 -31.32
CA VAL A 426 -1.73 7.02 -30.91
C VAL A 426 -1.19 7.58 -29.60
N ALA A 427 -0.56 6.74 -28.76
CA ALA A 427 0.05 7.17 -27.51
C ALA A 427 1.21 6.25 -27.09
N GLN A 428 2.03 6.72 -26.16
CA GLN A 428 3.18 6.01 -25.61
C GLN A 428 3.45 6.49 -24.17
N GLU A 429 3.64 5.56 -23.24
CA GLU A 429 4.21 5.82 -21.91
C GLU A 429 5.68 5.39 -21.92
N THR A 430 6.59 6.30 -21.58
CA THR A 430 8.02 6.02 -21.43
C THR A 430 8.39 5.88 -19.95
N ASN A 431 9.58 5.36 -19.64
CA ASN A 431 10.08 5.24 -18.25
C ASN A 431 9.91 6.51 -17.39
N ALA A 432 10.01 7.71 -17.98
CA ALA A 432 9.80 8.97 -17.26
C ALA A 432 8.34 9.21 -16.84
N THR A 433 7.37 8.60 -17.55
CA THR A 433 5.94 8.78 -17.34
C THR A 433 5.27 7.60 -16.64
N LEU A 434 5.93 6.44 -16.50
CA LEU A 434 5.34 5.23 -15.89
C LEU A 434 5.00 5.39 -14.40
N SER A 435 5.56 6.39 -13.72
CA SER A 435 5.23 6.76 -12.33
C SER A 435 3.99 7.66 -12.19
N SER A 436 3.47 8.21 -13.29
CA SER A 436 2.28 9.08 -13.31
C SER A 436 0.97 8.27 -13.42
N THR A 437 -0.21 8.87 -13.20
CA THR A 437 -1.50 8.17 -13.36
C THR A 437 -1.64 7.51 -14.75
N LEU A 438 -2.33 6.38 -14.87
CA LEU A 438 -2.57 5.73 -16.18
C LEU A 438 -3.49 6.60 -17.04
N ILE A 439 -3.01 7.18 -18.14
CA ILE A 439 -3.79 8.18 -18.90
C ILE A 439 -4.60 7.55 -20.04
N TYR A 440 -4.08 6.50 -20.69
CA TYR A 440 -4.57 6.06 -22.01
C TYR A 440 -5.54 4.87 -22.00
N LEU A 441 -5.71 4.17 -20.87
CA LEU A 441 -6.66 3.05 -20.71
C LEU A 441 -7.78 3.37 -19.70
N GLN A 442 -8.38 4.55 -19.83
CA GLN A 442 -9.42 5.04 -18.94
C GLN A 442 -10.84 4.52 -19.28
N GLY A 443 -11.03 3.93 -20.46
CA GLY A 443 -12.32 3.43 -20.95
C GLY A 443 -12.93 2.28 -20.14
N SER A 444 -14.24 2.09 -20.32
CA SER A 444 -15.06 1.16 -19.52
C SER A 444 -15.36 -0.19 -20.18
N SER A 445 -14.86 -0.44 -21.39
CA SER A 445 -15.13 -1.66 -22.15
C SER A 445 -14.54 -2.89 -21.46
N SER A 446 -15.11 -4.08 -21.72
CA SER A 446 -14.58 -5.35 -21.17
C SER A 446 -13.10 -5.56 -21.53
N PHE A 447 -12.71 -5.18 -22.75
CA PHE A 447 -11.31 -5.17 -23.18
C PHE A 447 -10.46 -4.22 -22.33
N ALA A 448 -10.85 -2.93 -22.23
CA ALA A 448 -10.08 -1.94 -21.50
C ALA A 448 -9.90 -2.30 -20.02
N ARG A 449 -10.96 -2.84 -19.38
CA ARG A 449 -10.89 -3.29 -17.97
C ARG A 449 -9.87 -4.40 -17.75
N ARG A 450 -9.85 -5.42 -18.61
CA ARG A 450 -8.91 -6.55 -18.50
C ARG A 450 -7.49 -6.15 -18.90
N ALA A 451 -7.35 -5.42 -20.00
CA ALA A 451 -6.05 -4.95 -20.49
C ALA A 451 -5.36 -4.03 -19.47
N ARG A 452 -6.12 -3.20 -18.75
CA ARG A 452 -5.61 -2.35 -17.66
C ARG A 452 -4.88 -3.17 -16.59
N LEU A 453 -5.37 -4.35 -16.23
CA LEU A 453 -4.76 -5.17 -15.18
C LEU A 453 -3.38 -5.70 -15.58
N ILE A 454 -3.23 -6.12 -16.85
CA ILE A 454 -1.94 -6.53 -17.41
C ILE A 454 -0.99 -5.32 -17.49
N VAL A 455 -1.48 -4.17 -17.97
CA VAL A 455 -0.69 -2.93 -18.06
C VAL A 455 -0.23 -2.45 -16.68
N SER A 456 -1.10 -2.42 -15.67
CA SER A 456 -0.75 -2.02 -14.31
C SER A 456 0.30 -2.94 -13.69
N ASN A 457 0.24 -4.24 -13.95
CA ASN A 457 1.25 -5.21 -13.53
C ASN A 457 2.61 -4.94 -14.22
N TYR A 458 2.60 -4.67 -15.53
CA TYR A 458 3.82 -4.35 -16.27
C TYR A 458 4.47 -3.05 -15.80
N ARG A 459 3.67 -2.00 -15.60
CA ARG A 459 4.14 -0.72 -15.06
C ARG A 459 4.82 -0.85 -13.71
N SER A 460 4.20 -1.66 -12.83
CA SER A 460 4.75 -1.98 -11.52
C SER A 460 6.13 -2.61 -11.63
N GLN A 461 6.30 -3.58 -12.53
CA GLN A 461 7.57 -4.25 -12.76
C GLN A 461 8.65 -3.29 -13.28
N VAL A 462 8.30 -2.42 -14.22
CA VAL A 462 9.26 -1.42 -14.73
C VAL A 462 9.69 -0.45 -13.63
N ALA A 463 8.76 0.01 -12.80
CA ALA A 463 9.09 0.81 -11.62
C ALA A 463 9.97 0.03 -10.61
N GLY A 464 9.79 -1.29 -10.53
CA GLY A 464 10.54 -2.20 -9.69
C GLY A 464 11.88 -2.69 -10.26
N GLY A 465 12.37 -2.13 -11.37
CA GLY A 465 13.68 -2.45 -11.97
C GLY A 465 13.67 -3.56 -13.03
N GLY A 466 12.49 -4.06 -13.40
CA GLY A 466 12.29 -5.09 -14.44
C GLY A 466 11.73 -4.54 -15.75
N PRO A 467 11.30 -5.41 -16.69
CA PRO A 467 11.62 -6.84 -16.75
C PRO A 467 13.12 -7.09 -16.99
N LEU A 468 13.68 -8.11 -16.35
CA LEU A 468 15.11 -8.42 -16.45
C LEU A 468 15.48 -9.06 -17.81
N PRO A 469 16.61 -8.67 -18.44
CA PRO A 469 17.12 -9.37 -19.61
C PRO A 469 17.66 -10.76 -19.23
N LEU A 470 17.29 -11.76 -20.01
CA LEU A 470 17.78 -13.13 -19.94
C LEU A 470 18.73 -13.41 -21.11
N THR A 471 19.83 -14.12 -20.85
CA THR A 471 20.69 -14.60 -21.94
C THR A 471 20.17 -15.94 -22.41
N ILE A 472 19.50 -16.00 -23.56
CA ILE A 472 18.96 -17.24 -24.16
C ILE A 472 19.75 -17.55 -25.43
N SER A 473 20.42 -18.71 -25.46
CA SER A 473 21.25 -19.12 -26.62
C SER A 473 22.26 -18.05 -27.06
N GLY A 474 22.85 -17.33 -26.08
CA GLY A 474 23.82 -16.26 -26.30
C GLY A 474 23.23 -14.92 -26.73
N GLN A 475 21.90 -14.79 -26.79
CA GLN A 475 21.22 -13.52 -27.10
C GLN A 475 20.57 -12.95 -25.84
N SER A 476 20.68 -11.63 -25.64
CA SER A 476 19.95 -10.94 -24.59
C SER A 476 18.51 -10.73 -25.04
N VAL A 477 17.56 -11.35 -24.33
CA VAL A 477 16.13 -11.29 -24.61
C VAL A 477 15.38 -10.89 -23.34
N THR A 478 14.41 -10.00 -23.47
CA THR A 478 13.56 -9.58 -22.35
C THR A 478 12.10 -9.95 -22.64
N ASN A 479 11.31 -10.15 -21.60
CA ASN A 479 9.87 -10.34 -21.71
C ASN A 479 9.20 -9.21 -22.52
N ASN A 480 8.33 -9.59 -23.46
CA ASN A 480 7.59 -8.69 -24.33
C ASN A 480 6.17 -9.24 -24.49
N LEU A 481 5.16 -8.37 -24.33
CA LEU A 481 3.75 -8.72 -24.50
C LEU A 481 3.05 -7.79 -25.47
N THR A 482 2.13 -8.35 -26.25
CA THR A 482 1.15 -7.60 -27.04
C THR A 482 -0.25 -7.99 -26.60
N ILE A 483 -1.12 -7.01 -26.36
CA ILE A 483 -2.53 -7.21 -26.01
C ILE A 483 -3.39 -6.62 -27.13
N GLU A 484 -4.29 -7.40 -27.72
CA GLU A 484 -5.14 -6.97 -28.82
C GLU A 484 -6.62 -7.26 -28.57
N HIS A 485 -7.48 -6.35 -29.00
CA HIS A 485 -8.93 -6.51 -28.96
C HIS A 485 -9.40 -7.19 -30.24
N ASP A 486 -9.81 -8.45 -30.14
CA ASP A 486 -10.55 -9.13 -31.19
C ASP A 486 -12.06 -8.90 -30.98
N SER A 487 -12.50 -7.74 -31.48
CA SER A 487 -13.90 -7.33 -31.42
C SER A 487 -14.84 -8.23 -32.22
N SER A 488 -14.34 -9.00 -33.20
CA SER A 488 -15.17 -9.88 -34.02
C SER A 488 -15.60 -11.13 -33.26
N ASN A 489 -14.79 -11.57 -32.29
CA ASN A 489 -15.07 -12.76 -31.50
C ASN A 489 -15.34 -12.48 -30.01
N ASP A 490 -15.37 -11.21 -29.60
CA ASP A 490 -15.47 -10.74 -28.21
C ASP A 490 -14.35 -11.30 -27.30
N ARG A 491 -13.09 -11.13 -27.75
CA ARG A 491 -11.90 -11.70 -27.09
C ARG A 491 -10.78 -10.67 -26.92
N MET A 492 -9.96 -10.91 -25.90
CA MET A 492 -8.65 -10.29 -25.72
C MET A 492 -7.58 -11.29 -26.12
N LEU A 493 -6.74 -10.93 -27.07
CA LEU A 493 -5.55 -11.71 -27.44
C LEU A 493 -4.39 -11.23 -26.59
N VAL A 494 -3.73 -12.15 -25.89
CA VAL A 494 -2.48 -11.87 -25.17
C VAL A 494 -1.39 -12.65 -25.89
N THR A 495 -0.41 -11.94 -26.46
CA THR A 495 0.73 -12.54 -27.15
C THR A 495 1.98 -12.32 -26.32
N GLY A 496 2.61 -13.38 -25.84
CA GLY A 496 3.89 -13.33 -25.12
C GLY A 496 5.02 -13.93 -25.96
N ASN A 497 6.27 -13.58 -25.65
CA ASN A 497 7.46 -14.15 -26.29
C ASN A 497 8.04 -15.38 -25.55
N GLY A 498 7.31 -15.94 -24.57
CA GLY A 498 7.70 -17.14 -23.82
C GLY A 498 8.84 -16.93 -22.83
N VAL A 499 9.33 -15.69 -22.68
CA VAL A 499 10.44 -15.33 -21.79
C VAL A 499 9.87 -14.76 -20.49
N PRO A 500 10.18 -15.32 -19.30
CA PRO A 500 9.72 -14.73 -18.04
C PRO A 500 10.39 -13.37 -17.80
N ASN A 501 9.73 -12.53 -17.03
CA ASN A 501 10.18 -11.18 -16.69
C ASN A 501 11.20 -11.12 -15.53
N TYR A 502 11.51 -12.25 -14.90
CA TYR A 502 12.53 -12.42 -13.87
C TYR A 502 13.57 -13.45 -14.32
N LYS A 503 14.71 -13.52 -13.61
CA LYS A 503 15.74 -14.56 -13.78
C LYS A 503 15.36 -15.83 -13.03
N PRO A 504 14.96 -16.93 -13.70
CA PRO A 504 14.62 -18.16 -13.00
C PRO A 504 15.90 -18.74 -12.37
N ALA A 505 15.84 -19.00 -11.07
CA ALA A 505 16.96 -19.57 -10.33
C ALA A 505 16.55 -20.81 -9.55
N VAL A 506 17.47 -21.76 -9.42
CA VAL A 506 17.37 -22.93 -8.53
C VAL A 506 18.66 -22.98 -7.73
N MET A 507 18.59 -23.04 -6.40
CA MET A 507 19.79 -22.97 -5.55
C MET A 507 20.60 -21.68 -5.67
N GLY A 508 20.01 -20.59 -6.16
CA GLY A 508 20.74 -19.36 -6.45
C GLY A 508 21.63 -19.43 -7.71
N ILE A 509 21.42 -20.46 -8.53
CA ILE A 509 22.01 -20.60 -9.87
C ILE A 509 20.93 -20.25 -10.90
N GLU A 510 21.27 -19.38 -11.85
CA GLU A 510 20.39 -19.06 -12.98
C GLU A 510 20.22 -20.29 -13.87
N VAL A 511 18.96 -20.68 -14.13
CA VAL A 511 18.60 -21.88 -14.90
C VAL A 511 17.89 -21.53 -16.22
N THR A 512 18.01 -20.29 -16.69
CA THR A 512 17.46 -19.82 -17.97
C THR A 512 17.82 -20.76 -19.12
N ASN A 513 19.07 -21.20 -19.20
CA ASN A 513 19.57 -22.08 -20.25
C ASN A 513 19.56 -23.58 -19.82
N GLY A 514 18.67 -23.91 -18.89
CA GLY A 514 18.52 -25.24 -18.29
C GLY A 514 19.70 -25.65 -17.43
N TRP A 515 19.67 -26.89 -16.95
CA TRP A 515 20.77 -27.48 -16.17
C TRP A 515 22.12 -27.59 -16.90
N ASN A 516 22.14 -27.35 -18.22
CA ASN A 516 23.27 -27.70 -19.07
C ASN A 516 24.37 -26.63 -19.15
N THR A 517 24.15 -25.43 -18.61
CA THR A 517 24.94 -24.24 -18.97
C THR A 517 25.66 -23.53 -17.83
N ALA A 518 25.49 -23.93 -16.57
CA ALA A 518 26.19 -23.26 -15.46
C ALA A 518 27.64 -23.74 -15.21
N ALA A 519 28.11 -24.80 -15.89
CA ALA A 519 29.51 -25.22 -16.09
C ALA A 519 29.49 -26.67 -16.58
N ASN A 520 30.25 -27.01 -17.64
CA ASN A 520 30.50 -28.38 -18.13
C ASN A 520 30.21 -29.51 -17.11
N GLY A 521 28.99 -30.05 -17.10
CA GLY A 521 28.59 -31.23 -16.30
C GLY A 521 28.47 -31.05 -14.77
N GLY A 522 28.72 -29.84 -14.23
CA GLY A 522 28.78 -29.59 -12.78
C GLY A 522 27.46 -29.85 -12.05
N LEU A 523 26.39 -29.17 -12.45
CA LEU A 523 25.05 -29.38 -11.87
C LEU A 523 24.34 -30.61 -12.43
N GLN A 524 24.60 -31.03 -13.67
CA GLN A 524 24.05 -32.30 -14.20
C GLN A 524 24.46 -33.52 -13.36
N SER A 525 25.66 -33.48 -12.72
CA SER A 525 26.12 -34.53 -11.81
C SER A 525 25.43 -34.52 -10.44
N LEU A 526 24.94 -33.34 -10.00
CA LEU A 526 23.88 -33.28 -8.99
C LEU A 526 22.62 -33.73 -9.73
N LYS A 527 22.41 -35.04 -9.82
CA LYS A 527 21.35 -35.67 -10.62
C LYS A 527 19.98 -35.35 -10.05
N LEU A 528 19.57 -34.08 -10.07
CA LEU A 528 18.32 -33.55 -9.54
C LEU A 528 17.07 -34.07 -10.31
N SER A 529 17.23 -35.19 -11.02
CA SER A 529 16.21 -35.90 -11.78
C SER A 529 15.36 -36.81 -10.90
N GLU A 530 14.08 -36.76 -11.25
CA GLU A 530 12.96 -37.49 -10.70
C GLU A 530 13.16 -39.01 -10.71
N ASN A 531 13.01 -39.65 -9.56
CA ASN A 531 12.59 -41.04 -9.48
C ASN A 531 11.14 -41.08 -9.01
N ASN A 532 10.23 -41.31 -9.97
CA ASN A 532 8.84 -41.79 -9.87
C ASN A 532 7.89 -40.93 -9.01
N LEU A 533 7.00 -40.13 -9.62
CA LEU A 533 5.79 -40.68 -10.29
C LEU A 533 5.45 -40.13 -11.70
N GLY A 534 6.23 -39.22 -12.31
CA GLY A 534 5.96 -38.67 -13.66
C GLY A 534 6.68 -39.38 -14.81
N SER A 535 6.15 -39.29 -16.05
CA SER A 535 6.66 -40.00 -17.23
C SER A 535 8.11 -39.67 -17.64
N SER A 536 9.03 -40.63 -17.44
CA SER A 536 10.31 -40.82 -18.17
C SER A 536 11.34 -39.65 -18.22
N GLY A 537 11.98 -39.34 -17.10
CA GLY A 537 13.45 -39.46 -16.96
C GLY A 537 14.40 -38.40 -17.59
N GLY A 538 14.05 -37.11 -17.63
CA GLY A 538 14.98 -36.02 -17.98
C GLY A 538 15.25 -35.07 -16.80
N ASN A 539 16.43 -34.43 -16.73
CA ASN A 539 16.72 -33.36 -15.77
C ASN A 539 15.93 -32.09 -16.15
N ASN A 540 15.07 -31.58 -15.26
CA ASN A 540 14.28 -30.33 -15.43
C ASN A 540 14.68 -29.31 -14.35
N PRO A 541 14.87 -28.00 -14.62
CA PRO A 541 14.56 -27.23 -15.84
C PRO A 541 15.31 -27.60 -17.12
N ASN A 542 14.55 -27.73 -18.21
CA ASN A 542 15.05 -27.64 -19.60
C ASN A 542 15.56 -26.22 -19.90
N GLN A 543 16.08 -25.98 -21.11
CA GLN A 543 16.43 -24.62 -21.55
C GLN A 543 15.19 -23.86 -22.00
N ILE A 544 15.04 -22.60 -21.56
CA ILE A 544 14.00 -21.69 -22.06
C ILE A 544 14.28 -21.36 -23.52
N THR A 545 13.25 -21.39 -24.36
CA THR A 545 13.31 -20.94 -25.75
C THR A 545 12.39 -19.74 -25.95
N VAL A 546 12.77 -18.83 -26.84
CA VAL A 546 11.88 -17.76 -27.28
C VAL A 546 10.79 -18.39 -28.15
N ALA A 547 9.54 -18.20 -27.77
CA ALA A 547 8.38 -18.76 -28.47
C ALA A 547 7.25 -17.74 -28.49
N THR A 548 6.57 -17.59 -29.62
CA THR A 548 5.38 -16.74 -29.69
C THR A 548 4.18 -17.53 -29.19
N GLU A 549 3.70 -17.20 -28.00
CA GLU A 549 2.52 -17.81 -27.38
C GLU A 549 1.35 -16.84 -27.51
N VAL A 550 0.23 -17.29 -28.11
CA VAL A 550 -0.97 -16.48 -28.31
C VAL A 550 -2.13 -17.09 -27.53
N PHE A 551 -2.67 -16.34 -26.58
CA PHE A 551 -3.80 -16.75 -25.75
C PHE A 551 -5.04 -15.95 -26.13
N ARG A 552 -6.15 -16.63 -26.41
CA ARG A 552 -7.43 -16.01 -26.75
C ARG A 552 -8.33 -16.03 -25.52
N ILE A 553 -8.54 -14.89 -24.89
CA ILE A 553 -9.27 -14.82 -23.63
C ILE A 553 -10.66 -14.22 -23.88
N PRO A 554 -11.77 -14.97 -23.72
CA PRO A 554 -13.12 -14.44 -23.82
C PRO A 554 -13.33 -13.23 -22.91
N LEU A 555 -13.87 -12.13 -23.44
CA LEU A 555 -14.17 -10.93 -22.66
C LEU A 555 -15.42 -11.12 -21.79
N THR A 556 -16.37 -11.92 -22.29
CA THR A 556 -17.65 -12.26 -21.65
C THR A 556 -17.72 -13.77 -21.35
N PRO A 557 -17.07 -14.25 -20.28
CA PRO A 557 -17.07 -15.67 -19.93
C PRO A 557 -18.46 -16.12 -19.50
N VAL A 558 -18.81 -17.36 -19.86
CA VAL A 558 -20.09 -17.99 -19.54
C VAL A 558 -19.90 -18.97 -18.40
N ASN A 559 -20.86 -19.03 -17.47
CA ASN A 559 -20.88 -20.01 -16.39
C ASN A 559 -21.71 -21.23 -16.84
N ASN A 560 -21.04 -22.33 -17.20
CA ASN A 560 -21.70 -23.53 -17.69
C ASN A 560 -22.36 -24.31 -16.54
N THR A 561 -23.42 -25.05 -16.85
CA THR A 561 -24.15 -25.89 -15.89
C THR A 561 -23.35 -27.09 -15.41
N SER A 562 -22.33 -27.51 -16.16
CA SER A 562 -21.44 -28.62 -15.83
C SER A 562 -20.00 -28.22 -16.12
N ALA A 563 -19.09 -28.61 -15.22
CA ALA A 563 -17.66 -28.41 -15.43
C ALA A 563 -17.14 -29.30 -16.56
N ALA A 564 -16.20 -28.80 -17.34
CA ALA A 564 -15.54 -29.54 -18.41
C ALA A 564 -14.10 -29.87 -18.04
N GLU A 565 -13.62 -31.07 -18.40
CA GLU A 565 -12.22 -31.45 -18.15
C GLU A 565 -11.25 -30.51 -18.91
N THR A 566 -10.16 -30.12 -18.24
CA THR A 566 -9.06 -29.42 -18.92
C THR A 566 -8.31 -30.39 -19.83
N SER A 567 -7.78 -29.91 -20.96
CA SER A 567 -6.69 -30.61 -21.64
C SER A 567 -5.41 -30.59 -20.79
N LEU A 568 -4.44 -31.46 -21.12
CA LEU A 568 -3.08 -31.28 -20.64
C LEU A 568 -2.50 -29.97 -21.20
N GLY A 569 -1.54 -29.39 -20.46
CA GLY A 569 -0.85 -28.16 -20.87
C GLY A 569 -1.61 -26.89 -20.49
N THR A 570 -1.57 -25.88 -21.35
CA THR A 570 -2.10 -24.54 -21.09
C THR A 570 -3.58 -24.52 -20.72
N VAL A 571 -3.89 -23.90 -19.58
CA VAL A 571 -5.25 -23.59 -19.10
C VAL A 571 -5.48 -22.09 -18.86
N GLY A 572 -4.42 -21.29 -18.92
CA GLY A 572 -4.50 -19.85 -18.77
C GLY A 572 -3.20 -19.15 -19.14
N VAL A 573 -3.21 -17.84 -18.98
CA VAL A 573 -2.06 -16.96 -19.19
C VAL A 573 -1.87 -16.09 -17.95
N ALA A 574 -0.64 -16.05 -17.44
CA ALA A 574 -0.26 -15.17 -16.35
C ALA A 574 -0.11 -13.71 -16.85
N LEU A 575 -0.14 -12.73 -15.93
CA LEU A 575 -0.02 -11.31 -16.30
C LEU A 575 1.30 -10.95 -17.01
N ASN A 576 2.36 -11.76 -16.85
CA ASN A 576 3.62 -11.61 -17.57
C ASN A 576 3.66 -12.36 -18.92
N GLY A 577 2.54 -12.91 -19.39
CA GLY A 577 2.42 -13.56 -20.70
C GLY A 577 2.92 -15.00 -20.73
N ILE A 578 3.25 -15.58 -19.57
CA ILE A 578 3.68 -16.97 -19.43
C ILE A 578 2.47 -17.90 -19.29
N PRO A 579 2.44 -19.06 -19.96
CA PRO A 579 1.38 -20.05 -19.80
C PRO A 579 1.22 -20.52 -18.34
N ILE A 580 -0.03 -20.68 -17.92
CA ILE A 580 -0.41 -21.44 -16.73
C ILE A 580 -0.90 -22.80 -17.24
N TYR A 581 -0.28 -23.87 -16.78
CA TYR A 581 -0.63 -25.24 -17.14
C TYR A 581 -1.61 -25.84 -16.13
N ASN A 582 -2.28 -26.91 -16.54
CA ASN A 582 -3.15 -27.68 -15.66
C ASN A 582 -2.33 -28.41 -14.55
N PRO A 583 -2.96 -29.07 -13.56
CA PRO A 583 -2.24 -29.67 -12.43
C PRO A 583 -1.38 -30.89 -12.78
N PHE A 584 -1.42 -31.35 -14.04
CA PHE A 584 -0.88 -32.63 -14.47
C PHE A 584 0.33 -32.50 -15.37
N GLU A 585 1.21 -33.49 -15.26
CA GLU A 585 2.46 -33.57 -16.03
C GLU A 585 2.35 -34.48 -17.24
N ASP A 586 1.43 -35.44 -17.20
CA ASP A 586 1.27 -36.45 -18.22
C ASP A 586 -0.17 -36.98 -18.30
N ALA A 587 -0.42 -37.79 -19.33
CA ALA A 587 -1.73 -38.39 -19.58
C ALA A 587 -2.18 -39.40 -18.52
N ARG A 588 -1.35 -39.71 -17.51
CA ARG A 588 -1.74 -40.54 -16.36
C ARG A 588 -2.23 -39.69 -15.19
N GLU A 589 -2.40 -38.39 -15.40
CA GLU A 589 -2.80 -37.42 -14.37
C GLU A 589 -1.80 -37.38 -13.20
N THR A 590 -0.53 -37.63 -13.48
CA THR A 590 0.50 -37.45 -12.45
C THR A 590 0.57 -35.97 -12.06
N ALA A 591 0.39 -35.69 -10.77
CA ALA A 591 0.50 -34.35 -10.22
C ALA A 591 1.88 -33.72 -10.50
N ALA A 592 1.88 -32.45 -10.91
CA ALA A 592 3.07 -31.60 -11.09
C ALA A 592 3.83 -31.28 -9.79
N TYR A 593 3.58 -32.02 -8.72
CA TYR A 593 4.14 -31.75 -7.41
C TYR A 593 5.63 -32.08 -7.31
N GLY A 594 6.06 -33.17 -7.95
CA GLY A 594 7.39 -33.78 -7.75
C GLY A 594 8.55 -33.17 -8.54
N ARG A 595 8.32 -32.11 -9.32
CA ARG A 595 9.36 -31.43 -10.10
C ARG A 595 10.08 -30.37 -9.27
N ILE A 596 11.35 -30.10 -9.61
CA ILE A 596 12.05 -28.92 -9.10
C ILE A 596 11.60 -27.70 -9.88
N PHE A 597 11.04 -26.75 -9.15
CA PHE A 597 10.66 -25.45 -9.69
C PHE A 597 11.73 -24.40 -9.40
N SER A 598 11.80 -23.40 -10.28
CA SER A 598 12.58 -22.20 -9.99
C SER A 598 11.98 -21.39 -8.83
N SER A 599 12.70 -20.35 -8.41
CA SER A 599 12.32 -19.40 -7.35
C SER A 599 10.95 -18.73 -7.49
N CYS A 600 10.27 -18.87 -8.62
CA CYS A 600 8.89 -18.43 -8.85
C CYS A 600 7.92 -19.56 -9.24
N CYS A 601 8.19 -20.80 -8.84
CA CYS A 601 7.28 -21.92 -9.06
C CYS A 601 7.00 -22.27 -10.54
N GLY A 602 7.89 -21.87 -11.46
CA GLY A 602 7.82 -22.21 -12.88
C GLY A 602 9.02 -23.02 -13.39
N HIS A 603 8.86 -23.67 -14.54
CA HIS A 603 9.94 -24.35 -15.27
C HIS A 603 9.58 -24.48 -16.77
N PRO A 604 10.57 -24.76 -17.64
CA PRO A 604 10.31 -25.06 -19.05
C PRO A 604 10.11 -26.54 -19.34
N GLN A 605 9.20 -26.85 -20.27
CA GLN A 605 9.02 -28.21 -20.81
C GLN A 605 10.13 -28.56 -21.82
N LEU A 606 10.10 -29.78 -22.38
CA LEU A 606 11.16 -30.29 -23.28
C LEU A 606 11.42 -29.42 -24.52
N ASN A 607 10.40 -28.73 -25.05
CA ASN A 607 10.57 -27.83 -26.20
C ASN A 607 10.96 -26.39 -25.79
N GLY A 608 11.15 -26.15 -24.49
CA GLY A 608 11.62 -24.90 -23.92
C GLY A 608 10.55 -23.89 -23.52
N VAL A 609 9.26 -24.19 -23.73
CA VAL A 609 8.17 -23.32 -23.26
C VAL A 609 8.14 -23.31 -21.73
N TYR A 610 8.44 -22.15 -21.15
CA TYR A 610 8.37 -21.88 -19.72
C TYR A 610 6.92 -21.71 -19.27
N HIS A 611 6.53 -22.30 -18.15
CA HIS A 611 5.15 -22.27 -17.65
C HIS A 611 5.07 -22.44 -16.13
N TYR A 612 3.90 -22.14 -15.56
CA TYR A 612 3.58 -22.36 -14.14
C TYR A 612 2.54 -23.47 -13.97
N HIS A 613 2.73 -24.30 -12.94
CA HIS A 613 1.71 -25.25 -12.47
C HIS A 613 1.12 -24.85 -11.11
N LYS A 614 1.87 -24.05 -10.34
CA LYS A 614 1.62 -23.73 -8.93
C LYS A 614 1.57 -22.22 -8.76
N TYR A 615 1.11 -21.78 -7.59
CA TYR A 615 1.04 -20.37 -7.23
C TYR A 615 2.39 -19.65 -7.50
N PRO A 616 2.46 -18.75 -8.50
CA PRO A 616 3.71 -18.11 -8.90
C PRO A 616 4.04 -16.98 -7.92
N THR A 617 4.80 -17.31 -6.88
CA THR A 617 5.06 -16.44 -5.73
C THR A 617 5.69 -15.08 -6.10
N CYS A 618 6.41 -15.00 -7.22
CA CYS A 618 7.00 -13.76 -7.69
C CYS A 618 6.02 -12.85 -8.46
N LEU A 619 4.95 -13.37 -9.06
CA LEU A 619 3.99 -12.54 -9.80
C LEU A 619 3.16 -11.63 -8.90
N ARG A 620 3.22 -11.87 -7.58
CA ARG A 620 2.69 -10.97 -6.54
C ARG A 620 3.63 -9.79 -6.25
N LEU A 621 4.93 -9.97 -6.48
CA LEU A 621 5.95 -8.98 -6.16
C LEU A 621 5.99 -7.95 -7.29
N ILE A 622 5.39 -6.79 -7.03
CA ILE A 622 5.39 -5.59 -7.85
C ILE A 622 6.83 -5.11 -8.16
N SER A 623 7.85 -5.63 -7.46
CA SER A 623 9.28 -5.38 -7.66
C SER A 623 10.10 -6.66 -7.81
N ASP A 624 11.17 -6.61 -8.61
CA ASP A 624 12.10 -7.75 -8.86
C ASP A 624 13.14 -7.98 -7.75
N ASN A 625 12.98 -7.35 -6.57
CA ASN A 625 13.85 -7.59 -5.43
C ASN A 625 13.71 -9.04 -4.96
N TRP A 626 14.85 -9.74 -4.84
CA TRP A 626 14.89 -11.10 -4.32
C TRP A 626 14.32 -11.17 -2.90
N LYS A 627 13.55 -12.22 -2.62
CA LYS A 627 12.98 -12.53 -1.30
C LYS A 627 13.16 -14.01 -1.00
N SER A 628 13.41 -14.34 0.27
CA SER A 628 13.40 -15.71 0.73
C SER A 628 11.99 -16.32 0.65
N GLU A 629 11.90 -17.64 0.80
CA GLU A 629 10.62 -18.32 0.83
C GLU A 629 9.80 -17.97 2.07
N LYS A 630 10.49 -17.74 3.20
CA LYS A 630 9.86 -17.27 4.43
C LYS A 630 9.23 -15.89 4.24
N GLU A 631 9.95 -14.94 3.66
CA GLU A 631 9.42 -13.58 3.40
C GLU A 631 8.19 -13.62 2.50
N LYS A 632 8.17 -14.51 1.50
CA LYS A 632 7.00 -14.71 0.65
C LYS A 632 5.80 -15.24 1.44
N CYS A 633 6.01 -16.10 2.43
CA CYS A 633 4.95 -16.57 3.34
C CYS A 633 4.47 -15.45 4.26
N ASP A 634 5.41 -14.70 4.86
CA ASP A 634 5.10 -13.60 5.78
C ASP A 634 4.24 -12.53 5.10
N GLU A 635 4.45 -12.26 3.81
CA GLU A 635 3.61 -11.35 3.05
C GLU A 635 2.20 -11.88 2.76
N VAL A 636 2.04 -13.19 2.62
CA VAL A 636 0.70 -13.79 2.52
C VAL A 636 -0.02 -13.67 3.86
N ASP A 637 0.68 -13.89 4.98
CA ASP A 637 0.11 -13.69 6.31
C ASP A 637 -0.24 -12.22 6.57
N ALA A 638 0.58 -11.27 6.09
CA ALA A 638 0.24 -9.86 6.16
C ALA A 638 -1.04 -9.51 5.37
N LEU A 639 -1.30 -10.17 4.23
CA LEU A 639 -2.57 -10.04 3.51
C LEU A 639 -3.75 -10.57 4.33
N LEU A 640 -3.59 -11.71 5.01
CA LEU A 640 -4.61 -12.28 5.89
C LEU A 640 -4.93 -11.33 7.06
N VAL A 641 -3.90 -10.83 7.75
CA VAL A 641 -4.05 -9.92 8.90
C VAL A 641 -4.71 -8.60 8.49
N SER A 642 -4.39 -8.07 7.32
CA SER A 642 -5.00 -6.85 6.78
C SER A 642 -6.37 -7.08 6.12
N GLY A 643 -6.87 -8.32 6.10
CA GLY A 643 -8.14 -8.68 5.48
C GLY A 643 -8.18 -8.53 3.96
N ARG A 644 -7.02 -8.44 3.29
CA ARG A 644 -6.92 -8.13 1.85
C ARG A 644 -7.03 -9.39 0.98
N HIS A 645 -7.48 -9.21 -0.26
CA HIS A 645 -7.50 -10.24 -1.30
C HIS A 645 -6.14 -10.34 -2.01
N SER A 646 -5.78 -11.52 -2.50
CA SER A 646 -4.62 -11.68 -3.39
C SER A 646 -4.78 -10.88 -4.69
N PRO A 647 -3.69 -10.33 -5.27
CA PRO A 647 -3.76 -9.72 -6.58
C PRO A 647 -4.03 -10.76 -7.68
N LEU A 648 -4.50 -10.28 -8.82
CA LEU A 648 -4.72 -11.10 -10.01
C LEU A 648 -3.40 -11.75 -10.47
N ILE A 649 -3.44 -13.04 -10.78
CA ILE A 649 -2.31 -13.81 -11.32
C ILE A 649 -2.38 -13.85 -12.85
N GLY A 650 -3.59 -13.94 -13.41
CA GLY A 650 -3.81 -14.13 -14.83
C GLY A 650 -5.27 -14.39 -15.20
N PHE A 651 -5.48 -14.87 -16.42
CA PHE A 651 -6.80 -15.26 -16.92
C PHE A 651 -6.77 -16.68 -17.46
N ALA A 652 -7.82 -17.45 -17.18
CA ALA A 652 -8.06 -18.74 -17.79
C ALA A 652 -8.48 -18.59 -19.25
N VAL A 653 -8.24 -19.63 -20.06
CA VAL A 653 -8.62 -19.63 -21.49
C VAL A 653 -10.14 -19.65 -21.71
N ASP A 654 -10.94 -19.93 -20.68
CA ASP A 654 -12.40 -19.77 -20.71
C ASP A 654 -12.86 -18.37 -20.28
N GLY A 655 -11.93 -17.47 -20.00
CA GLY A 655 -12.16 -16.05 -19.76
C GLY A 655 -12.34 -15.68 -18.29
N TRP A 656 -12.32 -16.62 -17.35
CA TRP A 656 -12.41 -16.29 -15.92
C TRP A 656 -11.06 -15.85 -15.33
N PRO A 657 -11.04 -14.92 -14.37
CA PRO A 657 -9.82 -14.54 -13.65
C PRO A 657 -9.20 -15.70 -12.85
N ILE A 658 -7.89 -15.61 -12.59
CA ILE A 658 -7.14 -16.53 -11.73
C ILE A 658 -6.49 -15.71 -10.61
N TYR A 659 -6.80 -16.04 -9.36
CA TYR A 659 -6.24 -15.43 -8.16
C TYR A 659 -5.59 -16.49 -7.26
N GLY A 660 -5.12 -16.06 -6.09
CA GLY A 660 -4.74 -16.96 -5.01
C GLY A 660 -3.54 -16.47 -4.22
N PRO A 661 -3.28 -17.05 -3.05
CA PRO A 661 -4.14 -18.03 -2.38
C PRO A 661 -5.21 -17.39 -1.46
N VAL A 662 -5.11 -16.09 -1.19
CA VAL A 662 -6.01 -15.38 -0.28
C VAL A 662 -7.20 -14.83 -1.06
N GLY A 663 -8.40 -15.06 -0.55
CA GLY A 663 -9.60 -14.45 -1.11
C GLY A 663 -10.67 -14.17 -0.07
N TRP A 664 -11.84 -13.74 -0.55
CA TRP A 664 -13.00 -13.45 0.27
C TRP A 664 -14.10 -14.48 0.01
N ARG A 665 -14.81 -14.92 1.05
CA ARG A 665 -15.89 -15.92 0.91
C ARG A 665 -17.23 -15.32 0.51
N SER A 666 -17.49 -14.07 0.86
CA SER A 666 -18.79 -13.44 0.68
C SER A 666 -18.71 -11.93 0.57
N GLU A 667 -19.73 -11.33 -0.06
CA GLU A 667 -19.90 -9.87 -0.14
C GLU A 667 -20.08 -9.21 1.22
N SER A 668 -20.76 -9.88 2.16
CA SER A 668 -21.04 -9.35 3.50
C SER A 668 -19.87 -9.51 4.49
N ASN A 669 -18.82 -10.25 4.14
CA ASN A 669 -17.66 -10.47 4.99
C ASN A 669 -16.39 -10.65 4.14
N GLN A 670 -15.71 -9.54 3.86
CA GLN A 670 -14.45 -9.46 3.11
C GLN A 670 -13.22 -9.62 4.01
N THR A 671 -13.25 -10.56 4.96
CA THR A 671 -12.03 -10.98 5.66
C THR A 671 -11.18 -11.85 4.74
N GLY A 672 -9.93 -11.45 4.52
CA GLY A 672 -8.96 -12.25 3.78
C GLY A 672 -8.74 -13.61 4.44
N VAL A 673 -8.91 -14.68 3.67
CA VAL A 673 -8.71 -16.06 4.12
C VAL A 673 -8.00 -16.87 3.06
N LEU A 674 -7.20 -17.86 3.47
CA LEU A 674 -6.73 -18.89 2.56
C LEU A 674 -7.93 -19.73 2.11
N LEU A 675 -8.26 -19.66 0.82
CA LEU A 675 -9.38 -20.40 0.24
C LEU A 675 -8.98 -21.87 0.08
N LYS A 676 -9.73 -22.76 0.73
CA LYS A 676 -9.39 -24.18 0.84
C LYS A 676 -9.94 -24.98 -0.34
N SER A 677 -9.12 -25.85 -0.93
CA SER A 677 -9.58 -26.80 -1.94
C SER A 677 -10.60 -27.79 -1.35
N SER A 678 -11.57 -28.21 -2.18
CA SER A 678 -12.49 -29.30 -1.85
C SER A 678 -12.00 -30.67 -2.35
N TYR A 679 -10.78 -30.77 -2.86
CA TYR A 679 -10.14 -32.04 -3.21
C TYR A 679 -9.49 -32.66 -1.98
N SER A 680 -10.33 -33.24 -1.11
CA SER A 680 -9.93 -33.78 0.20
C SER A 680 -10.31 -35.27 0.39
N GLY A 681 -10.82 -35.91 -0.65
CA GLY A 681 -11.28 -37.29 -0.62
C GLY A 681 -10.13 -38.31 -0.66
N THR A 682 -10.49 -39.59 -0.72
CA THR A 682 -9.52 -40.67 -0.92
C THR A 682 -8.74 -40.45 -2.22
N THR A 683 -7.43 -40.59 -2.14
CA THR A 683 -6.54 -40.40 -3.28
C THR A 683 -6.70 -41.54 -4.30
N ASP A 684 -6.63 -41.20 -5.59
CA ASP A 684 -6.55 -42.17 -6.67
C ASP A 684 -5.20 -42.91 -6.71
N SER A 685 -4.99 -43.77 -7.71
CA SER A 685 -3.73 -44.51 -7.88
C SER A 685 -2.52 -43.65 -8.21
N ALA A 686 -2.73 -42.40 -8.65
CA ALA A 686 -1.69 -41.41 -8.90
C ALA A 686 -1.43 -40.51 -7.68
N GLY A 687 -2.20 -40.66 -6.60
CA GLY A 687 -2.08 -39.87 -5.37
C GLY A 687 -2.91 -38.58 -5.38
N ASN A 688 -3.74 -38.36 -6.39
CA ASN A 688 -4.60 -37.17 -6.46
C ASN A 688 -5.84 -37.37 -5.57
N PRO A 689 -6.12 -36.49 -4.59
CA PRO A 689 -7.35 -36.54 -3.82
C PRO A 689 -8.59 -36.45 -4.70
N ALA A 690 -9.67 -37.15 -4.34
CA ALA A 690 -10.97 -36.98 -5.00
C ALA A 690 -11.68 -35.70 -4.52
N TYR A 691 -12.47 -35.08 -5.39
CA TYR A 691 -13.35 -33.96 -5.03
C TYR A 691 -14.46 -34.40 -4.07
N VAL A 692 -14.66 -33.64 -3.00
CA VAL A 692 -15.73 -33.82 -2.02
C VAL A 692 -16.46 -32.49 -1.84
N ALA A 693 -17.67 -32.39 -2.38
CA ALA A 693 -18.43 -31.14 -2.34
C ALA A 693 -18.59 -30.59 -0.90
N GLY A 694 -18.18 -29.33 -0.71
CA GLY A 694 -18.31 -28.62 0.56
C GLY A 694 -17.29 -29.01 1.64
N SER A 695 -16.24 -29.79 1.30
CA SER A 695 -15.14 -30.05 2.23
C SER A 695 -14.17 -28.87 2.38
N GLY A 696 -14.11 -28.00 1.37
CA GLY A 696 -13.40 -26.72 1.37
C GLY A 696 -14.29 -25.56 0.89
N ASP A 697 -13.64 -24.48 0.45
CA ASP A 697 -14.28 -23.27 -0.07
C ASP A 697 -14.53 -23.35 -1.59
N LEU A 698 -13.70 -24.11 -2.29
CA LEU A 698 -13.62 -24.13 -3.76
C LEU A 698 -14.44 -25.27 -4.37
N ASP A 699 -14.97 -25.07 -5.57
CA ASP A 699 -15.73 -26.07 -6.30
C ASP A 699 -14.84 -27.10 -7.04
N GLU A 700 -15.45 -28.00 -7.84
CA GLU A 700 -14.73 -29.04 -8.58
C GLU A 700 -13.75 -28.49 -9.63
N CYS A 701 -13.87 -27.22 -9.99
CA CYS A 701 -12.98 -26.54 -10.92
C CYS A 701 -11.77 -25.89 -10.20
N ASN A 702 -11.75 -25.96 -8.86
CA ASN A 702 -10.88 -25.17 -7.98
C ASN A 702 -11.14 -23.66 -8.08
N GLY A 703 -12.40 -23.28 -8.21
CA GLY A 703 -12.83 -21.88 -8.22
C GLY A 703 -13.95 -21.59 -7.25
N ILE A 704 -14.34 -20.31 -7.19
CA ILE A 704 -15.41 -19.81 -6.33
C ILE A 704 -16.11 -18.64 -7.02
N THR A 705 -17.39 -18.43 -6.72
CA THR A 705 -18.07 -17.17 -7.01
C THR A 705 -18.05 -16.31 -5.76
N SER A 706 -17.15 -15.33 -5.71
CA SER A 706 -17.06 -14.41 -4.59
C SER A 706 -16.43 -13.07 -5.02
N PRO A 707 -16.53 -12.02 -4.19
CA PRO A 707 -15.95 -10.71 -4.49
C PRO A 707 -14.44 -10.76 -4.70
N THR A 708 -13.95 -9.93 -5.61
CA THR A 708 -12.51 -9.65 -5.81
C THR A 708 -12.30 -8.13 -5.87
N PRO A 709 -11.05 -7.62 -5.78
CA PRO A 709 -10.79 -6.18 -5.84
C PRO A 709 -11.39 -5.50 -7.09
N GLU A 710 -11.36 -6.19 -8.23
CA GLU A 710 -11.87 -5.71 -9.51
C GLU A 710 -13.37 -5.96 -9.71
N PHE A 711 -13.92 -6.95 -9.00
CA PHE A 711 -15.33 -7.38 -9.10
C PHE A 711 -15.97 -7.46 -7.70
N PRO A 712 -16.28 -6.31 -7.06
CA PRO A 712 -16.73 -6.29 -5.66
C PRO A 712 -18.12 -6.93 -5.43
N LYS A 713 -18.93 -7.06 -6.49
CA LYS A 713 -20.21 -7.81 -6.44
C LYS A 713 -20.05 -9.32 -6.61
N GLY A 714 -18.81 -9.79 -6.75
CA GLY A 714 -18.52 -11.17 -7.06
C GLY A 714 -18.34 -11.44 -8.55
N ILE A 715 -17.38 -12.32 -8.82
CA ILE A 715 -17.19 -12.96 -10.11
C ILE A 715 -16.80 -14.41 -9.85
N TYR A 716 -17.17 -15.32 -10.75
CA TYR A 716 -16.53 -16.63 -10.73
C TYR A 716 -15.04 -16.47 -11.06
N HIS A 717 -14.16 -17.06 -10.27
CA HIS A 717 -12.74 -17.04 -10.52
C HIS A 717 -12.07 -18.31 -10.00
N TYR A 718 -10.95 -18.65 -10.62
CA TYR A 718 -10.10 -19.76 -10.19
C TYR A 718 -9.13 -19.33 -9.10
N VAL A 719 -8.72 -20.29 -8.29
CA VAL A 719 -7.77 -20.07 -7.21
C VAL A 719 -6.58 -21.01 -7.37
N MET A 720 -5.36 -20.47 -7.24
CA MET A 720 -4.15 -21.26 -7.02
C MET A 720 -3.92 -21.37 -5.51
N SER A 721 -4.20 -22.55 -4.96
CA SER A 721 -4.36 -22.77 -3.52
C SER A 721 -3.06 -23.18 -2.82
N ILE A 722 -2.96 -22.83 -1.53
CA ILE A 722 -1.93 -23.33 -0.61
C ILE A 722 -2.62 -23.85 0.67
N GLU A 723 -1.94 -24.72 1.41
CA GLU A 723 -2.44 -25.24 2.67
C GLU A 723 -2.33 -24.20 3.78
N ALA A 724 -3.36 -24.14 4.62
CA ALA A 724 -3.39 -23.32 5.82
C ALA A 724 -2.94 -24.13 7.04
N ASP A 725 -2.24 -23.49 7.97
CA ASP A 725 -1.98 -24.04 9.29
C ASP A 725 -3.26 -23.99 10.16
N THR A 726 -3.20 -24.60 11.33
CA THR A 726 -4.27 -24.69 12.32
C THR A 726 -4.78 -23.33 12.81
N ASP A 727 -3.94 -22.29 12.77
CA ASP A 727 -4.31 -20.91 13.09
C ASP A 727 -4.84 -20.11 11.89
N GLY A 728 -4.89 -20.71 10.70
CA GLY A 728 -5.36 -20.10 9.46
C GLY A 728 -4.29 -19.33 8.67
N THR A 729 -3.06 -19.25 9.17
CA THR A 729 -1.90 -18.69 8.44
C THR A 729 -1.37 -19.67 7.39
N VAL A 730 -0.36 -19.26 6.63
CA VAL A 730 0.33 -20.15 5.69
C VAL A 730 0.98 -21.33 6.42
N LEU A 731 0.66 -22.55 6.01
CA LEU A 731 1.37 -23.74 6.46
C LEU A 731 2.80 -23.72 5.92
N ARG A 732 3.75 -23.50 6.85
CA ARG A 732 5.18 -23.46 6.57
C ARG A 732 5.80 -24.84 6.69
N TYR A 733 6.57 -25.22 5.69
CA TYR A 733 7.33 -26.47 5.72
C TYR A 733 8.56 -26.40 4.83
N LEU A 734 9.45 -27.37 5.03
CA LEU A 734 10.54 -27.61 4.12
C LEU A 734 10.07 -28.47 2.94
N ASN A 735 9.68 -27.82 1.85
CA ASN A 735 9.35 -28.48 0.59
C ASN A 735 10.55 -29.21 -0.03
N PRO A 736 10.49 -30.54 -0.20
CA PRO A 736 11.56 -31.31 -0.84
C PRO A 736 11.80 -30.98 -2.32
N HIS A 737 10.85 -30.33 -2.98
CA HIS A 737 10.82 -30.10 -4.43
C HIS A 737 10.98 -28.62 -4.80
N PHE A 738 11.45 -27.80 -3.86
CA PHE A 738 11.63 -26.36 -4.07
C PHE A 738 13.10 -25.99 -4.28
N GLY A 739 13.36 -25.08 -5.22
CA GLY A 739 14.71 -24.66 -5.60
C GLY A 739 15.35 -23.62 -4.67
N TYR A 740 15.35 -23.85 -3.35
CA TYR A 740 15.83 -22.91 -2.30
C TYR A 740 17.06 -22.12 -2.68
N ASP A 741 17.01 -20.80 -2.66
CA ASP A 741 18.17 -19.96 -2.98
C ASP A 741 19.13 -19.82 -1.79
N VAL A 742 19.95 -20.86 -1.56
CA VAL A 742 20.92 -20.92 -0.45
C VAL A 742 21.92 -19.77 -0.51
N ARG A 743 22.42 -19.43 -1.71
CA ARG A 743 23.39 -18.35 -1.90
C ARG A 743 22.85 -17.01 -1.42
N ASN A 744 21.70 -16.57 -1.96
CA ASN A 744 21.14 -15.27 -1.60
C ASN A 744 20.60 -15.25 -0.17
N THR A 745 20.12 -16.39 0.35
CA THR A 745 19.74 -16.53 1.76
C THR A 745 20.92 -16.28 2.69
N LEU A 746 22.08 -16.90 2.44
CA LEU A 746 23.28 -16.65 3.25
C LEU A 746 23.79 -15.22 3.07
N ASN A 747 23.73 -14.67 1.85
CA ASN A 747 24.14 -13.31 1.57
C ASN A 747 23.31 -12.26 2.32
N LYS A 748 21.98 -12.44 2.39
CA LYS A 748 21.06 -11.60 3.19
C LYS A 748 21.51 -11.47 4.65
N HIS A 749 22.04 -12.56 5.21
CA HIS A 749 22.51 -12.61 6.60
C HIS A 749 24.00 -12.27 6.75
N ASN A 750 24.69 -11.81 5.70
CA ASN A 750 26.14 -11.56 5.67
C ASN A 750 26.99 -12.80 6.00
N LEU A 751 26.49 -13.97 5.60
CA LEU A 751 27.05 -15.29 5.92
C LEU A 751 27.51 -16.06 4.69
N MET A 752 27.47 -15.45 3.50
CA MET A 752 27.94 -16.08 2.27
C MET A 752 29.45 -16.32 2.33
N PRO A 753 29.94 -17.57 2.15
CA PRO A 753 31.36 -17.85 2.14
C PRO A 753 32.11 -17.06 1.06
N SER A 754 33.17 -16.35 1.42
CA SER A 754 33.98 -15.56 0.49
C SER A 754 34.65 -16.39 -0.61
N SER A 755 34.79 -17.70 -0.41
CA SER A 755 35.28 -18.65 -1.42
C SER A 755 34.32 -18.86 -2.59
N TRP A 756 33.05 -18.43 -2.47
CA TRP A 756 32.06 -18.55 -3.54
C TRP A 756 32.18 -17.37 -4.51
N SER A 757 33.31 -17.27 -5.19
CA SER A 757 33.61 -16.18 -6.13
C SER A 757 32.84 -16.28 -7.44
N ASP A 758 32.35 -17.47 -7.79
CA ASP A 758 31.58 -17.75 -9.01
C ASP A 758 30.67 -18.99 -8.82
N ASP A 759 29.90 -19.34 -9.86
CA ASP A 759 29.06 -20.53 -9.84
C ASP A 759 29.85 -21.83 -9.70
N SER A 760 31.07 -21.90 -10.25
CA SER A 760 31.88 -23.12 -10.19
C SER A 760 32.34 -23.44 -8.77
N THR A 761 32.83 -22.44 -8.05
CA THR A 761 33.27 -22.54 -6.65
C THR A 761 32.12 -22.78 -5.70
N TYR A 762 30.96 -22.13 -5.92
CA TYR A 762 29.75 -22.39 -5.15
C TYR A 762 29.23 -23.82 -5.36
N ILE A 763 29.14 -24.30 -6.61
CA ILE A 763 28.70 -25.67 -6.91
C ILE A 763 29.67 -26.69 -6.31
N ALA A 764 30.99 -26.44 -6.38
CA ALA A 764 31.98 -27.30 -5.74
C ALA A 764 31.77 -27.37 -4.22
N ALA A 765 31.46 -26.25 -3.58
CA ALA A 765 31.19 -26.17 -2.16
C ALA A 765 29.88 -26.89 -1.76
N LEU A 766 28.81 -26.77 -2.55
CA LEU A 766 27.58 -27.55 -2.34
C LEU A 766 27.87 -29.06 -2.38
N LYS A 767 28.84 -29.51 -3.19
CA LYS A 767 29.24 -30.91 -3.33
C LYS A 767 30.15 -31.43 -2.22
N SER A 768 31.16 -30.66 -1.85
CA SER A 768 32.16 -31.05 -0.84
C SER A 768 31.75 -30.74 0.59
N GLY A 769 30.78 -29.84 0.76
CA GLY A 769 30.49 -29.17 2.02
C GLY A 769 31.20 -27.82 2.11
N PHE A 770 30.71 -26.99 3.02
CA PHE A 770 31.16 -25.62 3.24
C PHE A 770 30.99 -25.23 4.71
N SER A 771 31.50 -24.06 5.10
CA SER A 771 31.31 -23.54 6.46
C SER A 771 30.56 -22.22 6.46
N VAL A 772 29.63 -22.08 7.40
CA VAL A 772 28.88 -20.85 7.67
C VAL A 772 29.24 -20.41 9.08
N ASN A 773 29.95 -19.28 9.22
CA ASN A 773 30.40 -18.76 10.52
C ASN A 773 31.11 -19.83 11.41
N GLY A 774 31.98 -20.64 10.82
CA GLY A 774 32.70 -21.72 11.53
C GLY A 774 31.89 -23.01 11.75
N VAL A 775 30.60 -23.02 11.45
CA VAL A 775 29.75 -24.22 11.47
C VAL A 775 29.95 -24.99 10.17
N ALA A 776 30.22 -26.30 10.24
CA ALA A 776 30.42 -27.13 9.06
C ALA A 776 29.08 -27.65 8.52
N ILE A 777 28.77 -27.36 7.26
CA ILE A 777 27.62 -27.90 6.52
C ILE A 777 28.12 -29.01 5.60
N SER A 778 27.56 -30.21 5.76
CA SER A 778 27.87 -31.35 4.89
C SER A 778 27.35 -31.10 3.49
N GLY A 779 28.18 -31.37 2.47
CA GLY A 779 27.76 -31.25 1.08
C GLY A 779 26.90 -32.41 0.61
N THR A 780 26.37 -32.31 -0.60
CA THR A 780 25.60 -33.36 -1.26
C THR A 780 26.07 -33.58 -2.70
N ASN A 781 26.10 -34.84 -3.13
CA ASN A 781 26.39 -35.23 -4.52
C ASN A 781 25.26 -36.06 -5.15
N SER A 782 24.11 -36.19 -4.48
CA SER A 782 22.98 -37.02 -4.91
C SER A 782 21.64 -36.30 -4.71
N PHE A 783 20.67 -36.59 -5.58
CA PHE A 783 19.30 -36.08 -5.49
C PHE A 783 18.42 -36.77 -4.47
N SER A 784 18.62 -38.08 -4.27
CA SER A 784 17.92 -38.82 -3.20
C SER A 784 18.17 -38.22 -1.82
N THR A 785 19.25 -37.46 -1.69
CA THR A 785 19.68 -36.79 -0.46
C THR A 785 19.58 -35.27 -0.55
N PHE A 786 18.94 -34.68 -1.57
CA PHE A 786 18.84 -33.21 -1.66
C PHE A 786 17.90 -32.63 -0.59
N VAL A 787 16.75 -33.26 -0.42
CA VAL A 787 15.82 -32.97 0.68
C VAL A 787 16.54 -33.14 2.02
N GLU A 788 17.27 -34.25 2.15
CA GLU A 788 18.05 -34.56 3.34
C GLU A 788 19.16 -33.52 3.57
N PHE A 789 19.76 -33.01 2.50
CA PHE A 789 20.77 -31.96 2.55
C PHE A 789 20.19 -30.65 3.08
N ILE A 790 19.07 -30.16 2.52
CA ILE A 790 18.45 -28.93 3.02
C ILE A 790 17.96 -29.13 4.46
N THR A 791 17.38 -30.30 4.77
CA THR A 791 16.91 -30.64 6.13
C THR A 791 18.08 -30.68 7.13
N ALA A 792 19.19 -31.33 6.77
CA ALA A 792 20.37 -31.43 7.60
C ALA A 792 21.08 -30.08 7.75
N MET A 793 21.14 -29.29 6.69
CA MET A 793 21.67 -27.92 6.72
C MET A 793 20.85 -27.06 7.70
N GLN A 794 19.52 -27.05 7.57
CA GLN A 794 18.64 -26.31 8.48
C GLN A 794 18.82 -26.78 9.93
N ALA A 795 18.81 -28.10 10.18
CA ALA A 795 19.04 -28.65 11.52
C ALA A 795 20.42 -28.26 12.09
N THR A 796 21.45 -28.24 11.25
CA THR A 796 22.81 -27.84 11.64
C THR A 796 22.87 -26.35 11.97
N LEU A 797 22.28 -25.48 11.14
CA LEU A 797 22.19 -24.04 11.41
C LEU A 797 21.44 -23.78 12.73
N ASN A 798 20.27 -24.41 12.91
CA ASN A 798 19.44 -24.24 14.10
C ASN A 798 20.16 -24.68 15.37
N SER A 799 20.83 -25.84 15.35
CA SER A 799 21.57 -26.37 16.53
C SER A 799 22.82 -25.56 16.89
N ASN A 800 23.30 -24.69 15.98
CA ASN A 800 24.47 -23.85 16.19
C ASN A 800 24.12 -22.34 16.32
N GLY A 801 22.89 -22.02 16.74
CA GLY A 801 22.48 -20.65 17.02
C GLY A 801 22.23 -19.77 15.79
N LEU A 802 22.11 -20.37 14.59
CA LEU A 802 21.79 -19.70 13.33
C LEU A 802 20.35 -19.96 12.90
N SER A 803 19.42 -20.03 13.86
CA SER A 803 18.02 -20.36 13.58
C SER A 803 17.31 -19.34 12.69
N THR A 804 17.68 -18.06 12.79
CA THR A 804 17.16 -16.99 11.92
C THR A 804 17.46 -17.24 10.45
N VAL A 805 18.61 -17.86 10.14
CA VAL A 805 19.00 -18.27 8.78
C VAL A 805 18.27 -19.55 8.39
N GLY A 806 18.20 -20.53 9.30
CA GLY A 806 17.54 -21.81 9.05
C GLY A 806 16.06 -21.67 8.70
N THR A 807 15.34 -20.73 9.33
CA THR A 807 13.92 -20.47 9.06
C THR A 807 13.66 -19.82 7.69
N GLU A 808 14.66 -19.21 7.04
CA GLU A 808 14.48 -18.60 5.70
C GLU A 808 14.15 -19.61 4.61
N PHE A 809 14.45 -20.90 4.86
CA PHE A 809 14.13 -22.03 3.99
C PHE A 809 12.71 -22.58 4.22
N GLU A 810 11.89 -21.97 5.07
CA GLU A 810 10.49 -22.36 5.18
C GLU A 810 9.72 -21.87 3.95
N THR A 811 8.96 -22.77 3.32
CA THR A 811 8.14 -22.49 2.13
C THR A 811 6.65 -22.65 2.44
N MET A 812 5.81 -22.06 1.61
CA MET A 812 4.38 -22.34 1.59
C MET A 812 4.12 -23.74 1.02
N LYS A 813 3.26 -24.50 1.68
CA LYS A 813 2.80 -25.80 1.17
C LYS A 813 1.69 -25.62 0.15
N ILE A 814 1.91 -26.00 -1.10
CA ILE A 814 0.90 -25.88 -2.16
C ILE A 814 -0.19 -26.95 -1.97
N ASP A 815 -1.45 -26.56 -2.17
CA ASP A 815 -2.62 -27.44 -2.01
C ASP A 815 -3.07 -27.99 -3.36
N TYR A 816 -3.56 -29.22 -3.39
CA TYR A 816 -4.08 -29.85 -4.61
C TYR A 816 -5.57 -29.48 -4.82
N PRO A 817 -6.00 -29.18 -6.06
CA PRO A 817 -5.19 -29.04 -7.26
C PRO A 817 -4.44 -27.69 -7.25
N PHE A 818 -3.23 -27.70 -7.79
CA PHE A 818 -2.33 -26.53 -7.75
C PHE A 818 -2.83 -25.32 -8.57
N THR A 819 -3.85 -25.55 -9.42
CA THR A 819 -4.37 -24.68 -10.47
C THR A 819 -5.72 -25.23 -10.97
N ILE A 820 -6.20 -24.76 -12.12
CA ILE A 820 -7.47 -25.12 -12.75
C ILE A 820 -7.55 -26.61 -13.06
N ARG A 821 -8.44 -27.35 -12.37
CA ARG A 821 -8.65 -28.80 -12.62
C ARG A 821 -9.71 -29.08 -13.68
N LYS A 822 -10.71 -28.21 -13.78
CA LYS A 822 -11.81 -28.25 -14.76
C LYS A 822 -12.19 -26.82 -15.15
N TYR A 823 -12.72 -26.65 -16.34
CA TYR A 823 -13.29 -25.37 -16.79
C TYR A 823 -14.74 -25.22 -16.31
N ARG A 824 -15.04 -24.05 -15.75
CA ARG A 824 -16.39 -23.58 -15.47
C ARG A 824 -17.04 -22.96 -16.70
N GLY A 825 -16.25 -22.36 -17.60
CA GLY A 825 -16.73 -21.77 -18.83
C GLY A 825 -16.42 -22.61 -20.07
N THR A 826 -16.59 -21.99 -21.22
CA THR A 826 -16.23 -22.56 -22.52
C THR A 826 -14.85 -22.04 -22.90
N PRO A 827 -13.81 -22.89 -22.92
CA PRO A 827 -12.47 -22.46 -23.29
C PRO A 827 -12.43 -22.01 -24.75
N SER A 828 -11.60 -21.02 -25.05
CA SER A 828 -11.27 -20.66 -26.44
C SER A 828 -10.55 -21.81 -27.14
N ASP A 829 -10.61 -21.82 -28.46
CA ASP A 829 -9.65 -22.53 -29.29
C ASP A 829 -8.22 -22.02 -29.02
N GLN A 830 -7.31 -22.95 -28.71
CA GLN A 830 -5.87 -22.67 -28.51
C GLN A 830 -5.20 -22.30 -29.83
#